data_AF-A0A7J8ICL2-F1
#
_entry.id   AF-A0A7J8ICL2-F1
#
_cell.length_a   1.000
_cell.length_b   1.000
_cell.length_c   1.000
_cell.angle_alpha   90.00
_cell.angle_beta   90.00
_cell.angle_gamma   90.00
#
_symmetry.space_group_name_H-M   'P 1'
#
loop_
_entity.id
_entity.type
_entity.pdbx_description
1 polymer ?
#
loop_
_entity_poly.entity_id
_entity_poly.type
_entity_poly.pdbx_seq_one_letter_code
_entity_poly.pdbx_strand_id
1 'polypeptide(L)'
;MTSGPVFFYILIFGQYFSHGSGQDVNCSLGYFPCGNITKCLPQSLHCNGVDDCGNQADEQNCALGSIPRLCVCRGLQLNCDMAKLQDVPSVSSNVTSMSLQKNLITKLPPDAFKNYRDLRQLFLQNNKIRSISVHSFRGLYNLTKLYLSRNRITFLKPGVFEDLHKLEWLVIDDNHLSQISSQTFYGLNSLMLLELMNNVLTHLPDKSLCQHMPRLNWLDLEGNHIHNLRNLTFVSCISLTVLVMGKNKINDLKENTFAPLQNLDELDLGSNKIENLSSHVFKDLKELSKLNLSYNPIQKIQADQFDSLVNLKSLSLEGIEISNIQQRMFKPLMNLSHIYFKKFQYCGYAPHVRSCKPNTDGISSLENLLANIIQRVFVWVVSTVTCLGNIFVICMRPYIRSENKLHAMSIISLCCADCLMGIYLFVIGAFDLKFRGEYNKHAQLWIESFHCQLAGSLAILSTEVSVLLLTFLTLEKYICIVYPFRFLRPRKCRTITMLILIWIFGIIVAFVPLSNKEFFKNYYGNNGVCFPLHSEDIESTGAQIYSVTIFLGVNLVAFIIIVFSYGSMFYSVHQSAVTATEIQNHIKKEMILAKRFFFIVFTDALCWIPIFVLKFLSLLQVEIPGTITSWVVIFILPINSALNPILYTLTTRPFKEMIHQFWNNYKQRRSTGSKRNRKTSPSFVWVEMWPLQEMPPNLTKPGLFTDPNELSLTSQSTRLNSCS
;
A
#
# COMPACT_ATOMS: atom_id res chain seq x y z
N MET A 1 -3.13 0.25 -21.16
CA MET A 1 -3.19 -0.85 -22.15
C MET A 1 -4.28 -0.47 -23.14
N THR A 2 -3.93 -0.03 -24.37
CA THR A 2 -3.95 -0.87 -25.61
C THR A 2 -5.38 -1.33 -25.97
N SER A 3 -5.98 -1.03 -27.12
CA SER A 3 -5.51 -0.47 -28.41
C SER A 3 -6.67 0.17 -29.19
N GLY A 4 -6.41 0.86 -30.30
CA GLY A 4 -7.45 1.20 -31.30
C GLY A 4 -7.97 -0.03 -32.07
N PRO A 5 -8.94 0.17 -32.99
CA PRO A 5 -8.52 0.18 -34.39
C PRO A 5 -9.12 1.35 -35.22
N VAL A 6 -8.61 1.49 -36.44
CA VAL A 6 -8.85 2.59 -37.39
C VAL A 6 -9.33 2.01 -38.73
N PHE A 7 -10.07 2.81 -39.52
CA PHE A 7 -10.53 2.58 -40.91
C PHE A 7 -11.60 1.50 -41.16
N PHE A 8 -12.85 1.92 -41.36
CA PHE A 8 -13.39 2.20 -42.72
C PHE A 8 -14.84 2.71 -42.63
N TYR A 9 -15.14 3.87 -43.23
CA TYR A 9 -16.28 4.09 -44.15
C TYR A 9 -16.16 5.49 -44.78
N ILE A 10 -16.52 5.59 -46.06
CA ILE A 10 -16.30 6.75 -46.94
C ILE A 10 -17.62 7.13 -47.65
N LEU A 11 -17.73 8.40 -48.05
CA LEU A 11 -18.62 9.01 -49.07
C LEU A 11 -20.02 9.54 -48.69
N ILE A 12 -20.51 10.41 -49.59
CA ILE A 12 -21.78 11.19 -49.65
C ILE A 12 -21.70 12.55 -48.87
N PHE A 13 -21.82 13.77 -49.45
CA PHE A 13 -21.99 14.37 -50.81
C PHE A 13 -20.91 15.50 -50.99
N GLY A 14 -20.48 16.02 -52.16
CA GLY A 14 -21.22 16.69 -53.26
C GLY A 14 -21.45 18.20 -52.96
N GLN A 15 -21.21 19.22 -53.82
CA GLN A 15 -20.78 19.32 -55.23
C GLN A 15 -20.46 20.82 -55.61
N TYR A 16 -20.00 21.09 -56.85
CA TYR A 16 -19.65 22.41 -57.48
C TYR A 16 -18.33 23.06 -57.01
N PHE A 17 -17.40 23.55 -57.85
CA PHE A 17 -17.28 23.79 -59.31
C PHE A 17 -15.75 23.75 -59.65
N SER A 18 -15.20 23.67 -60.88
CA SER A 18 -15.72 23.69 -62.27
C SER A 18 -14.77 22.94 -63.26
N HIS A 19 -14.75 23.32 -64.54
CA HIS A 19 -14.03 22.71 -65.68
C HIS A 19 -12.50 22.85 -65.74
N GLY A 20 -11.85 21.75 -66.15
CA GLY A 20 -10.59 21.70 -66.89
C GLY A 20 -10.45 20.32 -67.54
N SER A 21 -10.44 20.22 -68.87
CA SER A 21 -10.47 18.92 -69.58
C SER A 21 -9.06 18.34 -69.80
N GLY A 22 -8.76 17.22 -69.17
CA GLY A 22 -7.57 16.39 -69.37
C GLY A 22 -7.81 14.97 -68.86
N GLN A 23 -7.16 13.97 -69.43
CA GLN A 23 -7.33 12.58 -69.00
C GLN A 23 -6.58 12.34 -67.67
N ASP A 24 -7.28 11.92 -66.61
CA ASP A 24 -6.66 11.64 -65.31
C ASP A 24 -5.67 10.46 -65.41
N VAL A 25 -4.38 10.78 -65.33
CA VAL A 25 -3.29 9.80 -65.21
C VAL A 25 -3.20 9.35 -63.75
N ASN A 26 -3.59 8.10 -63.50
CA ASN A 26 -3.69 7.56 -62.14
C ASN A 26 -2.32 7.07 -61.63
N CYS A 27 -1.53 7.96 -61.01
CA CYS A 27 -0.24 7.61 -60.41
C CYS A 27 -0.41 6.82 -59.08
N SER A 28 0.55 5.95 -58.78
CA SER A 28 0.59 5.21 -57.50
C SER A 28 0.90 6.12 -56.31
N LEU A 29 0.40 5.73 -55.11
CA LEU A 29 0.60 6.44 -53.85
C LEU A 29 2.08 6.84 -53.62
N GLY A 30 2.33 8.14 -53.49
CA GLY A 30 3.67 8.71 -53.35
C GLY A 30 4.25 9.39 -54.60
N TYR A 31 3.50 9.41 -55.71
CA TYR A 31 3.87 10.06 -56.96
C TYR A 31 2.83 11.09 -57.43
N PHE A 32 3.32 12.19 -58.02
CA PHE A 32 2.55 13.31 -58.59
C PHE A 32 2.46 13.17 -60.13
N PRO A 33 1.27 13.30 -60.75
CA PRO A 33 1.11 13.27 -62.21
C PRO A 33 1.50 14.61 -62.86
N CYS A 34 2.31 14.57 -63.93
CA CYS A 34 2.70 15.74 -64.73
C CYS A 34 1.58 16.31 -65.62
N GLY A 35 0.36 16.45 -65.09
CA GLY A 35 -0.83 16.87 -65.82
C GLY A 35 -1.14 15.93 -66.99
N ASN A 36 -1.22 16.48 -68.20
CA ASN A 36 -1.53 15.74 -69.43
C ASN A 36 -0.41 14.79 -69.93
N ILE A 37 0.69 14.65 -69.20
CA ILE A 37 1.79 13.72 -69.53
C ILE A 37 1.65 12.47 -68.64
N THR A 38 1.81 11.28 -69.20
CA THR A 38 1.81 9.98 -68.47
C THR A 38 3.02 9.76 -67.55
N LYS A 39 3.71 10.83 -67.16
CA LYS A 39 4.90 10.83 -66.30
C LYS A 39 4.46 11.10 -64.86
N CYS A 40 4.82 10.17 -63.97
CA CYS A 40 4.63 10.29 -62.53
C CYS A 40 5.96 10.64 -61.88
N LEU A 41 6.07 11.80 -61.22
CA LEU A 41 7.25 12.20 -60.44
C LEU A 41 7.11 11.74 -58.98
N PRO A 42 8.19 11.32 -58.30
CA PRO A 42 8.17 11.16 -56.84
C PRO A 42 7.72 12.46 -56.17
N GLN A 43 6.93 12.39 -55.09
CA GLN A 43 6.43 13.58 -54.37
C GLN A 43 7.53 14.60 -53.97
N SER A 44 8.77 14.13 -53.79
CA SER A 44 9.95 14.96 -53.46
C SER A 44 10.47 15.85 -54.61
N LEU A 45 9.97 15.65 -55.83
CA LEU A 45 10.29 16.46 -57.02
C LEU A 45 9.17 17.43 -57.41
N HIS A 46 8.05 17.44 -56.68
CA HIS A 46 6.98 18.42 -56.86
C HIS A 46 7.27 19.67 -56.01
N CYS A 47 7.13 20.87 -56.58
CA CYS A 47 7.44 22.16 -55.93
C CYS A 47 8.90 22.28 -55.44
N ASN A 48 9.85 21.78 -56.23
CA ASN A 48 11.28 21.83 -55.92
C ASN A 48 12.02 23.00 -56.60
N GLY A 49 11.36 23.74 -57.50
CA GLY A 49 11.91 24.87 -58.25
C GLY A 49 12.65 24.49 -59.54
N VAL A 50 12.50 23.26 -60.02
CA VAL A 50 13.07 22.71 -61.25
C VAL A 50 11.91 22.08 -62.05
N ASP A 51 11.85 22.35 -63.36
CA ASP A 51 10.84 21.75 -64.26
C ASP A 51 11.20 20.28 -64.55
N ASP A 52 10.92 19.40 -63.60
CA ASP A 52 11.12 17.96 -63.71
C ASP A 52 10.04 17.29 -64.58
N CYS A 53 8.87 17.93 -64.77
CA CYS A 53 7.83 17.47 -65.70
C CYS A 53 8.10 17.84 -67.17
N GLY A 54 8.84 18.92 -67.45
CA GLY A 54 9.07 19.49 -68.79
C GLY A 54 7.89 20.32 -69.32
N ASN A 55 6.91 20.62 -68.47
CA ASN A 55 5.74 21.45 -68.76
C ASN A 55 5.34 22.35 -67.58
N GLN A 56 6.18 22.42 -66.54
CA GLN A 56 5.97 23.14 -65.28
C GLN A 56 4.72 22.73 -64.49
N ALA A 57 4.06 21.61 -64.81
CA ALA A 57 2.87 21.16 -64.08
C ALA A 57 3.17 20.75 -62.62
N ASP A 58 4.42 20.40 -62.34
CA ASP A 58 5.00 20.17 -61.03
C ASP A 58 5.31 21.44 -60.22
N GLU A 59 5.42 22.59 -60.87
CA GLU A 59 5.63 23.89 -60.23
C GLU A 59 4.36 24.78 -60.24
N GLN A 60 3.36 24.42 -61.05
CA GLN A 60 2.04 25.04 -61.07
C GLN A 60 1.17 24.51 -59.90
N ASN A 61 0.46 25.41 -59.23
CA ASN A 61 -0.32 25.18 -58.00
C ASN A 61 0.50 24.91 -56.70
N CYS A 62 1.80 25.23 -56.69
CA CYS A 62 2.64 25.19 -55.49
C CYS A 62 2.29 26.32 -54.49
N ALA A 63 1.35 26.07 -53.58
CA ALA A 63 0.84 27.07 -52.65
C ALA A 63 1.87 27.67 -51.66
N LEU A 64 3.05 27.05 -51.46
CA LEU A 64 4.03 27.42 -50.44
C LEU A 64 5.49 27.60 -50.93
N GLY A 65 5.75 27.54 -52.25
CA GLY A 65 7.10 27.69 -52.81
C GLY A 65 8.07 26.56 -52.44
N SER A 66 9.38 26.83 -52.47
CA SER A 66 10.42 25.83 -52.19
C SER A 66 10.43 25.40 -50.71
N ILE A 67 10.32 24.09 -50.48
CA ILE A 67 10.20 23.48 -49.15
C ILE A 67 11.44 22.59 -48.89
N PRO A 68 12.01 22.56 -47.66
CA PRO A 68 13.14 21.68 -47.37
C PRO A 68 12.77 20.20 -47.56
N ARG A 69 13.67 19.38 -48.13
CA ARG A 69 13.42 17.98 -48.54
C ARG A 69 12.89 17.02 -47.46
N LEU A 70 13.01 17.37 -46.18
CA LEU A 70 12.52 16.58 -45.03
C LEU A 70 11.22 17.13 -44.43
N CYS A 71 10.65 18.18 -45.02
CA CYS A 71 9.38 18.77 -44.62
C CYS A 71 8.25 18.31 -45.54
N VAL A 72 7.05 18.19 -44.98
CA VAL A 72 5.80 17.86 -45.68
C VAL A 72 4.87 19.07 -45.64
N CYS A 73 4.32 19.42 -46.80
CA CYS A 73 3.32 20.47 -46.96
C CYS A 73 1.91 19.87 -47.11
N ARG A 74 0.90 20.49 -46.49
CA ARG A 74 -0.52 20.22 -46.74
C ARG A 74 -1.29 21.54 -46.82
N GLY A 75 -1.59 22.00 -48.04
CA GLY A 75 -2.23 23.30 -48.27
C GLY A 75 -1.34 24.45 -47.79
N LEU A 76 -1.77 25.16 -46.75
CA LEU A 76 -1.01 26.25 -46.09
C LEU A 76 -0.37 25.84 -44.76
N GLN A 77 -0.23 24.53 -44.51
CA GLN A 77 0.39 23.97 -43.31
C GLN A 77 1.75 23.35 -43.66
N LEU A 78 2.81 23.79 -42.98
CA LEU A 78 4.15 23.24 -43.08
C LEU A 78 4.45 22.35 -41.86
N ASN A 79 4.86 21.10 -42.11
CA ASN A 79 5.39 20.20 -41.10
C ASN A 79 6.85 19.86 -41.42
N CYS A 80 7.78 20.21 -40.53
CA CYS A 80 9.20 19.87 -40.60
C CYS A 80 9.65 19.06 -39.37
N ASP A 81 8.79 18.19 -38.86
CA ASP A 81 9.04 17.47 -37.61
C ASP A 81 10.21 16.49 -37.78
N MET A 82 11.17 16.52 -36.86
CA MET A 82 12.37 15.64 -36.88
C MET A 82 13.27 15.82 -38.12
N ALA A 83 13.12 16.91 -38.88
CA ALA A 83 13.93 17.26 -40.06
C ALA A 83 15.40 17.65 -39.76
N LYS A 84 15.86 17.54 -38.51
CA LYS A 84 17.21 17.91 -38.01
C LYS A 84 17.60 19.38 -38.27
N LEU A 85 16.63 20.27 -38.40
CA LEU A 85 16.85 21.69 -38.66
C LEU A 85 17.60 22.37 -37.50
N GLN A 86 18.57 23.22 -37.82
CA GLN A 86 19.33 24.02 -36.84
C GLN A 86 18.78 25.45 -36.69
N ASP A 87 18.06 25.93 -37.71
CA ASP A 87 17.47 27.27 -37.80
C ASP A 87 16.05 27.18 -38.40
N VAL A 88 15.32 28.29 -38.37
CA VAL A 88 13.98 28.41 -38.98
C VAL A 88 14.11 28.39 -40.51
N PRO A 89 13.37 27.54 -41.24
CA PRO A 89 13.44 27.49 -42.70
C PRO A 89 12.77 28.72 -43.34
N SER A 90 13.31 29.15 -44.47
CA SER A 90 12.69 30.16 -45.33
C SER A 90 11.71 29.48 -46.29
N VAL A 91 10.42 29.80 -46.17
CA VAL A 91 9.33 29.31 -47.04
C VAL A 91 8.41 30.49 -47.43
N SER A 92 7.33 30.24 -48.19
CA SER A 92 6.36 31.28 -48.54
C SER A 92 5.69 31.96 -47.33
N SER A 93 5.31 33.22 -47.49
CA SER A 93 4.75 34.10 -46.44
C SER A 93 3.32 33.75 -46.00
N ASN A 94 2.56 33.04 -46.84
CA ASN A 94 1.15 32.67 -46.64
C ASN A 94 0.94 31.38 -45.79
N VAL A 95 1.99 30.86 -45.13
CA VAL A 95 1.87 29.74 -44.18
C VAL A 95 0.97 30.12 -43.02
N THR A 96 -0.05 29.31 -42.76
CA THR A 96 -1.01 29.52 -41.64
C THR A 96 -0.69 28.66 -40.42
N SER A 97 0.05 27.56 -40.58
CA SER A 97 0.54 26.73 -39.48
C SER A 97 1.93 26.19 -39.80
N MET A 98 2.87 26.34 -38.85
CA MET A 98 4.26 25.94 -39.01
C MET A 98 4.69 25.04 -37.84
N SER A 99 5.00 23.79 -38.14
CA SER A 99 5.52 22.83 -37.17
C SER A 99 7.00 22.55 -37.39
N LEU A 100 7.81 22.89 -36.38
CA LEU A 100 9.27 22.74 -36.34
C LEU A 100 9.70 21.89 -35.13
N GLN A 101 8.82 21.04 -34.60
CA GLN A 101 9.11 20.27 -33.38
C GLN A 101 10.16 19.17 -33.58
N LYS A 102 10.81 18.77 -32.47
CA LYS A 102 11.83 17.70 -32.44
C LYS A 102 13.03 17.96 -33.37
N ASN A 103 13.39 19.23 -33.56
CA ASN A 103 14.54 19.65 -34.34
C ASN A 103 15.73 20.02 -33.42
N LEU A 104 16.76 20.64 -33.99
CA LEU A 104 18.01 21.00 -33.30
C LEU A 104 18.14 22.52 -33.09
N ILE A 105 17.05 23.27 -33.24
CA ILE A 105 17.07 24.74 -33.20
C ILE A 105 17.58 25.23 -31.85
N THR A 106 18.61 26.08 -31.84
CA THR A 106 19.30 26.51 -30.62
C THR A 106 18.98 27.94 -30.17
N LYS A 107 18.56 28.80 -31.10
CA LYS A 107 18.27 30.22 -30.87
C LYS A 107 17.16 30.68 -31.81
N LEU A 108 16.41 31.70 -31.42
CA LEU A 108 15.55 32.45 -32.35
C LEU A 108 16.19 33.84 -32.57
N PRO A 109 16.68 34.16 -33.77
CA PRO A 109 17.25 35.48 -34.08
C PRO A 109 16.15 36.57 -34.14
N PRO A 110 16.53 37.87 -34.20
CA PRO A 110 15.58 38.94 -34.53
C PRO A 110 14.92 38.69 -35.88
N ASP A 111 13.67 39.13 -36.04
CA ASP A 111 12.89 39.09 -37.28
C ASP A 111 12.71 37.67 -37.91
N ALA A 112 13.00 36.60 -37.17
CA ALA A 112 13.01 35.20 -37.64
C ALA A 112 11.70 34.74 -38.32
N PHE A 113 10.56 35.30 -37.92
CA PHE A 113 9.24 34.97 -38.47
C PHE A 113 8.55 36.15 -39.17
N LYS A 114 9.24 37.26 -39.41
CA LYS A 114 8.69 38.55 -39.88
C LYS A 114 7.89 38.49 -41.19
N ASN A 115 8.19 37.52 -42.04
CA ASN A 115 7.52 37.35 -43.33
C ASN A 115 6.20 36.57 -43.22
N TYR A 116 5.93 35.86 -42.12
CA TYR A 116 4.80 34.94 -41.96
C TYR A 116 3.58 35.60 -41.28
N ARG A 117 3.08 36.70 -41.86
CA ARG A 117 2.02 37.54 -41.25
C ARG A 117 0.68 36.84 -41.06
N ASP A 118 0.42 35.79 -41.84
CA ASP A 118 -0.82 34.99 -41.78
C ASP A 118 -0.71 33.75 -40.87
N LEU A 119 0.44 33.56 -40.23
CA LEU A 119 0.70 32.44 -39.34
C LEU A 119 -0.19 32.50 -38.11
N ARG A 120 -0.96 31.43 -37.88
CA ARG A 120 -1.89 31.27 -36.74
C ARG A 120 -1.35 30.32 -35.69
N GLN A 121 -0.55 29.33 -36.07
CA GLN A 121 -0.02 28.31 -35.16
C GLN A 121 1.47 28.09 -35.40
N LEU A 122 2.26 28.12 -34.32
CA LEU A 122 3.70 27.89 -34.35
C LEU A 122 4.10 26.87 -33.29
N PHE A 123 4.69 25.76 -33.73
CA PHE A 123 5.10 24.65 -32.88
C PHE A 123 6.63 24.52 -32.89
N LEU A 124 7.27 24.84 -31.75
CA LEU A 124 8.73 24.83 -31.56
C LEU A 124 9.16 23.86 -30.44
N GLN A 125 8.25 23.03 -29.94
CA GLN A 125 8.51 22.11 -28.83
C GLN A 125 9.58 21.04 -29.12
N ASN A 126 10.24 20.54 -28.08
CA ASN A 126 11.32 19.53 -28.16
C ASN A 126 12.50 19.97 -29.04
N ASN A 127 12.90 21.25 -28.96
CA ASN A 127 14.10 21.77 -29.61
C ASN A 127 15.24 21.97 -28.58
N LYS A 128 16.25 22.78 -28.89
CA LYS A 128 17.37 23.12 -28.00
C LYS A 128 17.43 24.63 -27.75
N ILE A 129 16.32 25.35 -27.89
CA ILE A 129 16.26 26.81 -27.86
C ILE A 129 16.69 27.31 -26.48
N ARG A 130 17.78 28.08 -26.43
CA ARG A 130 18.30 28.71 -25.19
C ARG A 130 17.97 30.19 -25.09
N SER A 131 17.93 30.88 -26.23
CA SER A 131 17.77 32.34 -26.28
C SER A 131 16.79 32.74 -27.38
N ILE A 132 15.84 33.60 -27.02
CA ILE A 132 14.88 34.23 -27.92
C ILE A 132 15.18 35.74 -27.94
N SER A 133 15.28 36.33 -29.13
CA SER A 133 15.44 37.78 -29.28
C SER A 133 14.11 38.50 -29.04
N VAL A 134 14.14 39.75 -28.58
CA VAL A 134 12.92 40.57 -28.35
C VAL A 134 12.05 40.61 -29.59
N HIS A 135 12.67 40.74 -30.77
CA HIS A 135 11.97 40.86 -32.04
C HIS A 135 11.87 39.53 -32.82
N SER A 136 12.03 38.36 -32.17
CA SER A 136 11.94 37.08 -32.88
C SER A 136 10.56 36.83 -33.48
N PHE A 137 9.50 37.17 -32.74
CA PHE A 137 8.10 36.97 -33.14
C PHE A 137 7.47 38.21 -33.79
N ARG A 138 8.29 39.19 -34.22
CA ARG A 138 7.83 40.43 -34.81
C ARG A 138 7.01 40.17 -36.08
N GLY A 139 5.90 40.88 -36.27
CA GLY A 139 5.02 40.77 -37.43
C GLY A 139 3.97 39.65 -37.36
N LEU A 140 3.95 38.83 -36.31
CA LEU A 140 3.04 37.70 -36.15
C LEU A 140 1.65 38.09 -35.58
N TYR A 141 1.03 39.13 -36.13
CA TYR A 141 -0.21 39.74 -35.65
C TYR A 141 -1.44 38.80 -35.65
N ASN A 142 -1.39 37.70 -36.40
CA ASN A 142 -2.45 36.70 -36.52
C ASN A 142 -2.20 35.41 -35.73
N LEU A 143 -1.09 35.31 -34.99
CA LEU A 143 -0.74 34.11 -34.24
C LEU A 143 -1.71 33.91 -33.07
N THR A 144 -2.34 32.73 -33.00
CA THR A 144 -3.27 32.33 -31.94
C THR A 144 -2.69 31.30 -30.99
N LYS A 145 -1.75 30.45 -31.44
CA LYS A 145 -1.09 29.43 -30.59
C LYS A 145 0.42 29.38 -30.78
N LEU A 146 1.16 29.41 -29.67
CA LEU A 146 2.62 29.33 -29.62
C LEU A 146 3.07 28.28 -28.60
N TYR A 147 3.75 27.24 -29.08
CA TYR A 147 4.28 26.16 -28.26
C TYR A 147 5.81 26.17 -28.23
N LEU A 148 6.38 26.33 -27.05
CA LEU A 148 7.82 26.41 -26.77
C LEU A 148 8.28 25.34 -25.75
N SER A 149 7.41 24.40 -25.38
CA SER A 149 7.68 23.39 -24.34
C SER A 149 8.91 22.52 -24.64
N ARG A 150 9.56 22.00 -23.59
CA ARG A 150 10.72 21.08 -23.73
C ARG A 150 11.86 21.69 -24.54
N ASN A 151 12.24 22.90 -24.16
CA ASN A 151 13.40 23.61 -24.68
C ASN A 151 14.42 23.84 -23.56
N ARG A 152 15.27 24.87 -23.65
CA ARG A 152 16.28 25.22 -22.65
C ARG A 152 16.28 26.73 -22.38
N ILE A 153 15.11 27.35 -22.50
CA ILE A 153 14.94 28.79 -22.36
C ILE A 153 15.15 29.16 -20.89
N THR A 154 16.11 30.05 -20.62
CA THR A 154 16.44 30.50 -19.26
C THR A 154 15.84 31.85 -18.90
N PHE A 155 15.57 32.69 -19.90
CA PHE A 155 15.04 34.04 -19.71
C PHE A 155 14.25 34.53 -20.92
N LEU A 156 13.15 35.23 -20.65
CA LEU A 156 12.33 35.93 -21.65
C LEU A 156 12.40 37.44 -21.39
N LYS A 157 12.93 38.18 -22.37
CA LYS A 157 13.06 39.64 -22.28
C LYS A 157 11.69 40.32 -22.24
N PRO A 158 11.55 41.46 -21.55
CA PRO A 158 10.37 42.33 -21.67
C PRO A 158 10.03 42.63 -23.14
N GLY A 159 8.73 42.62 -23.49
CA GLY A 159 8.26 42.90 -24.85
C GLY A 159 8.51 41.80 -25.90
N VAL A 160 9.02 40.62 -25.53
CA VAL A 160 9.30 39.54 -26.51
C VAL A 160 8.06 39.04 -27.27
N PHE A 161 6.86 39.31 -26.75
CA PHE A 161 5.58 38.96 -27.34
C PHE A 161 4.75 40.17 -27.79
N GLU A 162 5.37 41.35 -27.95
CA GLU A 162 4.69 42.63 -28.18
C GLU A 162 3.65 42.60 -29.31
N ASP A 163 4.01 42.11 -30.50
CA ASP A 163 3.13 42.05 -31.67
C ASP A 163 2.01 40.96 -31.59
N LEU A 164 2.04 40.08 -30.58
CA LEU A 164 1.21 38.86 -30.53
C LEU A 164 -0.22 39.11 -29.97
N HIS A 165 -0.88 40.16 -30.45
CA HIS A 165 -2.15 40.66 -29.90
C HIS A 165 -3.33 39.67 -29.96
N LYS A 166 -3.30 38.71 -30.89
CA LYS A 166 -4.31 37.66 -31.07
C LYS A 166 -3.91 36.31 -30.45
N LEU A 167 -2.79 36.25 -29.73
CA LEU A 167 -2.35 35.00 -29.11
C LEU A 167 -3.32 34.61 -28.01
N GLU A 168 -3.87 33.41 -28.11
CA GLU A 168 -4.81 32.83 -27.16
C GLU A 168 -4.10 31.87 -26.21
N TRP A 169 -3.20 31.03 -26.74
CA TRP A 169 -2.51 29.97 -26.00
C TRP A 169 -0.99 30.13 -26.10
N LEU A 170 -0.33 30.25 -24.95
CA LEU A 170 1.12 30.34 -24.81
C LEU A 170 1.62 29.24 -23.85
N VAL A 171 2.41 28.32 -24.39
CA VAL A 171 2.85 27.11 -23.67
C VAL A 171 4.38 27.05 -23.65
N ILE A 172 4.98 27.11 -22.46
CA ILE A 172 6.46 27.21 -22.27
C ILE A 172 6.96 26.23 -21.18
N ASP A 173 6.32 25.06 -21.06
CA ASP A 173 6.65 24.07 -20.02
C ASP A 173 8.00 23.39 -20.22
N ASP A 174 8.47 22.67 -19.20
CA ASP A 174 9.68 21.85 -19.24
C ASP A 174 10.88 22.66 -19.79
N ASN A 175 11.08 23.85 -19.24
CA ASN A 175 12.14 24.80 -19.59
C ASN A 175 12.96 25.15 -18.33
N HIS A 176 13.78 26.21 -18.39
CA HIS A 176 14.66 26.62 -17.29
C HIS A 176 14.47 28.10 -16.91
N LEU A 177 13.25 28.62 -17.06
CA LEU A 177 12.92 30.00 -16.69
C LEU A 177 13.06 30.18 -15.18
N SER A 178 13.94 31.08 -14.76
CA SER A 178 14.19 31.39 -13.34
C SER A 178 13.40 32.61 -12.82
N GLN A 179 12.99 33.49 -13.73
CA GLN A 179 12.27 34.72 -13.44
C GLN A 179 11.38 35.13 -14.63
N ILE A 180 10.27 35.81 -14.31
CA ILE A 180 9.37 36.48 -15.25
C ILE A 180 9.10 37.91 -14.76
N SER A 181 8.71 38.80 -15.66
CA SER A 181 8.30 40.17 -15.35
C SER A 181 6.90 40.43 -15.89
N SER A 182 6.14 41.33 -15.26
CA SER A 182 4.85 41.79 -15.80
C SER A 182 4.96 42.36 -17.23
N GLN A 183 6.13 42.85 -17.63
CA GLN A 183 6.41 43.37 -18.97
C GLN A 183 6.89 42.28 -19.96
N THR A 184 7.17 41.05 -19.51
CA THR A 184 7.46 39.90 -20.40
C THR A 184 6.26 39.59 -21.29
N PHE A 185 5.05 39.72 -20.75
CA PHE A 185 3.77 39.43 -21.41
C PHE A 185 3.12 40.66 -22.06
N TYR A 186 3.87 41.75 -22.26
CA TYR A 186 3.35 42.95 -22.93
C TYR A 186 2.86 42.60 -24.35
N GLY A 187 1.67 43.09 -24.70
CA GLY A 187 1.02 42.86 -26.00
C GLY A 187 -0.01 41.72 -26.04
N LEU A 188 -0.05 40.84 -25.04
CA LEU A 188 -0.85 39.59 -25.01
C LEU A 188 -2.34 39.79 -24.65
N ASN A 189 -3.00 40.74 -25.31
CA ASN A 189 -4.36 41.21 -25.01
C ASN A 189 -5.46 40.14 -25.15
N SER A 190 -5.23 39.08 -25.94
CA SER A 190 -6.19 37.99 -26.19
C SER A 190 -5.88 36.69 -25.45
N LEU A 191 -4.83 36.65 -24.62
CA LEU A 191 -4.36 35.41 -24.04
C LEU A 191 -5.38 34.85 -23.04
N MET A 192 -5.74 33.58 -23.24
CA MET A 192 -6.67 32.82 -22.40
C MET A 192 -5.95 31.74 -21.59
N LEU A 193 -4.84 31.20 -22.09
CA LEU A 193 -4.09 30.11 -21.47
C LEU A 193 -2.59 30.42 -21.46
N LEU A 194 -1.99 30.35 -20.27
CA LEU A 194 -0.56 30.45 -20.03
C LEU A 194 -0.08 29.24 -19.22
N GLU A 195 0.74 28.40 -19.86
CA GLU A 195 1.34 27.21 -19.26
C GLU A 195 2.86 27.43 -19.08
N LEU A 196 3.33 27.34 -17.82
CA LEU A 196 4.71 27.55 -17.38
C LEU A 196 5.19 26.40 -16.47
N MET A 197 4.60 25.21 -16.61
CA MET A 197 4.86 24.04 -15.77
C MET A 197 6.33 23.60 -15.85
N ASN A 198 6.87 23.02 -14.78
CA ASN A 198 8.24 22.46 -14.71
C ASN A 198 9.33 23.44 -15.20
N ASN A 199 9.24 24.69 -14.74
CA ASN A 199 10.32 25.66 -14.84
C ASN A 199 11.02 25.80 -13.47
N VAL A 200 11.90 26.80 -13.29
CA VAL A 200 12.63 27.05 -12.04
C VAL A 200 12.30 28.42 -11.46
N LEU A 201 11.07 28.89 -11.66
CA LEU A 201 10.60 30.19 -11.17
C LEU A 201 10.61 30.20 -9.64
N THR A 202 11.36 31.15 -9.06
CA THR A 202 11.48 31.28 -7.59
C THR A 202 10.47 32.26 -6.99
N HIS A 203 10.03 33.23 -7.79
CA HIS A 203 9.16 34.33 -7.39
C HIS A 203 8.27 34.76 -8.56
N LEU A 204 7.08 35.27 -8.25
CA LEU A 204 6.21 35.98 -9.21
C LEU A 204 6.51 37.49 -9.20
N PRO A 205 6.11 38.25 -10.24
CA PRO A 205 6.45 39.67 -10.36
C PRO A 205 5.90 40.55 -9.22
N ASP A 206 6.64 41.61 -8.91
CA ASP A 206 6.28 42.64 -7.93
C ASP A 206 5.04 43.47 -8.31
N LYS A 207 4.72 43.52 -9.60
CA LYS A 207 3.52 44.16 -10.18
C LYS A 207 2.51 43.08 -10.58
N SER A 208 1.25 43.45 -10.81
CA SER A 208 0.23 42.45 -11.14
C SER A 208 0.56 41.69 -12.43
N LEU A 209 0.48 40.36 -12.35
CA LEU A 209 0.89 39.45 -13.41
C LEU A 209 0.03 39.59 -14.67
N CYS A 210 -1.29 39.73 -14.51
CA CYS A 210 -2.25 39.78 -15.62
C CYS A 210 -2.47 41.18 -16.21
N GLN A 211 -1.66 42.19 -15.85
CA GLN A 211 -1.84 43.57 -16.34
C GLN A 211 -1.90 43.69 -17.87
N HIS A 212 -1.17 42.84 -18.60
CA HIS A 212 -1.14 42.79 -20.06
C HIS A 212 -1.84 41.55 -20.64
N MET A 213 -2.57 40.80 -19.82
CA MET A 213 -3.29 39.58 -20.17
C MET A 213 -4.70 39.60 -19.54
N PRO A 214 -5.55 40.60 -19.86
CA PRO A 214 -6.82 40.82 -19.17
C PRO A 214 -7.87 39.72 -19.42
N ARG A 215 -7.65 38.83 -20.38
CA ARG A 215 -8.52 37.69 -20.72
C ARG A 215 -7.99 36.35 -20.21
N LEU A 216 -6.91 36.35 -19.40
CA LEU A 216 -6.29 35.12 -18.93
C LEU A 216 -7.28 34.34 -18.06
N ASN A 217 -7.55 33.10 -18.48
CA ASN A 217 -8.53 32.22 -17.89
C ASN A 217 -7.87 31.03 -17.17
N TRP A 218 -6.80 30.49 -17.75
CA TRP A 218 -6.01 29.38 -17.23
C TRP A 218 -4.56 29.82 -17.01
N LEU A 219 -4.05 29.64 -15.78
CA LEU A 219 -2.66 29.87 -15.43
C LEU A 219 -2.08 28.63 -14.73
N ASP A 220 -1.10 28.00 -15.38
CA ASP A 220 -0.36 26.87 -14.83
C ASP A 220 1.07 27.26 -14.47
N LEU A 221 1.42 27.06 -13.19
CA LEU A 221 2.72 27.28 -12.58
C LEU A 221 3.22 26.02 -11.84
N GLU A 222 2.66 24.84 -12.12
CA GLU A 222 3.01 23.59 -11.41
C GLU A 222 4.51 23.26 -11.51
N GLY A 223 5.08 22.66 -10.47
CA GLY A 223 6.45 22.13 -10.52
C GLY A 223 7.56 23.18 -10.57
N ASN A 224 7.26 24.42 -10.16
CA ASN A 224 8.22 25.51 -10.03
C ASN A 224 8.83 25.57 -8.60
N HIS A 225 9.47 26.68 -8.25
CA HIS A 225 10.12 26.89 -6.95
C HIS A 225 9.57 28.13 -6.22
N ILE A 226 8.30 28.48 -6.46
CA ILE A 226 7.69 29.69 -5.92
C ILE A 226 7.56 29.55 -4.40
N HIS A 227 8.13 30.51 -3.67
CA HIS A 227 8.15 30.51 -2.20
C HIS A 227 7.06 31.37 -1.55
N ASN A 228 6.81 32.57 -2.08
CA ASN A 228 5.92 33.55 -1.48
C ASN A 228 4.97 34.15 -2.53
N LEU A 229 3.70 34.29 -2.18
CA LEU A 229 2.72 35.07 -2.93
C LEU A 229 2.53 36.45 -2.28
N ARG A 230 2.38 37.49 -3.10
CA ARG A 230 2.07 38.85 -2.61
C ARG A 230 0.64 39.19 -2.96
N ASN A 231 -0.05 39.92 -2.08
CA ASN A 231 -1.45 40.33 -2.28
C ASN A 231 -1.68 41.09 -3.61
N LEU A 232 -0.65 41.78 -4.13
CA LEU A 232 -0.71 42.52 -5.40
C LEU A 232 -0.55 41.65 -6.66
N THR A 233 -0.10 40.40 -6.54
CA THR A 233 0.25 39.55 -7.69
C THR A 233 -0.95 39.33 -8.62
N PHE A 234 -2.12 39.02 -8.06
CA PHE A 234 -3.32 38.61 -8.80
C PHE A 234 -4.37 39.72 -9.01
N VAL A 235 -4.10 40.97 -8.63
CA VAL A 235 -5.09 42.07 -8.63
C VAL A 235 -5.74 42.33 -10.00
N SER A 236 -5.01 42.16 -11.11
CA SER A 236 -5.55 42.29 -12.47
C SER A 236 -6.06 40.98 -13.09
N CYS A 237 -6.03 39.86 -12.37
CA CYS A 237 -6.37 38.52 -12.89
C CYS A 237 -7.87 38.20 -12.73
N ILE A 238 -8.74 39.16 -13.07
CA ILE A 238 -10.18 39.14 -12.76
C ILE A 238 -10.93 38.03 -13.54
N SER A 239 -10.43 37.65 -14.72
CA SER A 239 -11.03 36.63 -15.60
C SER A 239 -10.56 35.20 -15.35
N LEU A 240 -9.70 34.97 -14.35
CA LEU A 240 -9.06 33.67 -14.13
C LEU A 240 -10.03 32.67 -13.49
N THR A 241 -10.28 31.54 -14.15
CA THR A 241 -11.08 30.41 -13.59
C THR A 241 -10.21 29.26 -13.08
N VAL A 242 -9.00 29.07 -13.61
CA VAL A 242 -8.10 27.98 -13.20
C VAL A 242 -6.72 28.50 -12.83
N LEU A 243 -6.29 28.19 -11.60
CA LEU A 243 -4.97 28.51 -11.06
C LEU A 243 -4.29 27.26 -10.50
N VAL A 244 -3.29 26.74 -11.20
CA VAL A 244 -2.49 25.59 -10.78
C VAL A 244 -1.15 26.08 -10.25
N MET A 245 -0.90 25.86 -8.95
CA MET A 245 0.37 26.18 -8.28
C MET A 245 0.90 24.98 -7.46
N GLY A 246 0.50 23.76 -7.85
CA GLY A 246 0.96 22.53 -7.23
C GLY A 246 2.48 22.33 -7.33
N LYS A 247 3.05 21.50 -6.45
CA LYS A 247 4.48 21.12 -6.43
C LYS A 247 5.45 22.32 -6.39
N ASN A 248 5.06 23.41 -5.75
CA ASN A 248 5.90 24.58 -5.49
C ASN A 248 6.48 24.54 -4.06
N LYS A 249 6.96 25.66 -3.54
CA LYS A 249 7.59 25.79 -2.21
C LYS A 249 6.87 26.82 -1.33
N ILE A 250 5.57 27.04 -1.57
CA ILE A 250 4.75 28.03 -0.87
C ILE A 250 4.59 27.60 0.59
N ASN A 251 4.93 28.48 1.55
CA ASN A 251 4.90 28.18 2.98
C ASN A 251 3.85 28.97 3.77
N ASP A 252 3.60 30.23 3.40
CA ASP A 252 2.61 31.12 4.01
C ASP A 252 1.60 31.62 2.96
N LEU A 253 0.34 31.71 3.35
CA LEU A 253 -0.76 32.27 2.56
C LEU A 253 -1.43 33.37 3.37
N LYS A 254 -1.10 34.62 3.03
CA LYS A 254 -1.63 35.81 3.69
C LYS A 254 -3.11 35.99 3.43
N GLU A 255 -3.78 36.64 4.36
CA GLU A 255 -5.17 37.06 4.19
C GLU A 255 -5.31 37.87 2.90
N ASN A 256 -6.43 37.70 2.19
CA ASN A 256 -6.75 38.38 0.93
C ASN A 256 -5.82 38.06 -0.27
N THR A 257 -4.91 37.07 -0.19
CA THR A 257 -4.05 36.66 -1.33
C THR A 257 -4.86 36.32 -2.60
N PHE A 258 -6.05 35.71 -2.43
CA PHE A 258 -6.92 35.29 -3.53
C PHE A 258 -8.19 36.15 -3.68
N ALA A 259 -8.36 37.22 -2.88
CA ALA A 259 -9.56 38.07 -2.92
C ALA A 259 -9.93 38.67 -4.31
N PRO A 260 -8.96 38.96 -5.21
CA PRO A 260 -9.28 39.39 -6.58
C PRO A 260 -9.89 38.30 -7.49
N LEU A 261 -9.70 37.01 -7.15
CA LEU A 261 -10.01 35.87 -8.03
C LEU A 261 -11.45 35.38 -7.85
N GLN A 262 -12.43 36.27 -7.97
CA GLN A 262 -13.83 35.97 -7.64
C GLN A 262 -14.49 34.95 -8.60
N ASN A 263 -13.95 34.79 -9.81
CA ASN A 263 -14.43 33.84 -10.82
C ASN A 263 -13.68 32.49 -10.81
N LEU A 264 -12.83 32.24 -9.81
CA LEU A 264 -12.00 31.03 -9.76
C LEU A 264 -12.84 29.78 -9.49
N ASP A 265 -12.81 28.81 -10.42
CA ASP A 265 -13.47 27.51 -10.34
C ASP A 265 -12.53 26.43 -9.77
N GLU A 266 -11.24 26.48 -10.11
CA GLU A 266 -10.24 25.49 -9.71
C GLU A 266 -8.95 26.13 -9.17
N LEU A 267 -8.59 25.73 -7.94
CA LEU A 267 -7.37 26.15 -7.25
C LEU A 267 -6.58 24.93 -6.79
N ASP A 268 -5.38 24.75 -7.36
CA ASP A 268 -4.43 23.73 -6.92
C ASP A 268 -3.25 24.33 -6.15
N LEU A 269 -3.13 23.94 -4.89
CA LEU A 269 -2.05 24.29 -3.97
C LEU A 269 -1.35 23.02 -3.43
N GLY A 270 -1.59 21.86 -4.03
CA GLY A 270 -1.09 20.56 -3.57
C GLY A 270 0.44 20.45 -3.61
N SER A 271 1.01 19.59 -2.76
CA SER A 271 2.46 19.33 -2.67
C SER A 271 3.32 20.59 -2.47
N ASN A 272 2.83 21.56 -1.69
CA ASN A 272 3.57 22.76 -1.28
C ASN A 272 4.18 22.57 0.14
N LYS A 273 4.45 23.66 0.86
CA LYS A 273 4.99 23.68 2.22
C LYS A 273 4.11 24.49 3.19
N ILE A 274 2.81 24.58 2.90
CA ILE A 274 1.86 25.38 3.68
C ILE A 274 1.68 24.73 5.06
N GLU A 275 2.11 25.41 6.13
CA GLU A 275 2.00 24.91 7.51
C GLU A 275 0.71 25.40 8.20
N ASN A 276 0.31 26.63 7.91
CA ASN A 276 -0.85 27.29 8.49
C ASN A 276 -1.69 27.94 7.40
N LEU A 277 -3.01 27.80 7.49
CA LEU A 277 -3.96 28.56 6.69
C LEU A 277 -4.40 29.77 7.52
N SER A 278 -4.31 30.97 6.93
CA SER A 278 -4.91 32.16 7.55
C SER A 278 -6.43 32.05 7.54
N SER A 279 -7.06 32.60 8.59
CA SER A 279 -8.51 32.76 8.66
C SER A 279 -9.00 33.50 7.41
N HIS A 280 -10.04 32.98 6.77
CA HIS A 280 -10.70 33.61 5.62
C HIS A 280 -9.90 33.70 4.30
N VAL A 281 -8.76 33.01 4.15
CA VAL A 281 -7.96 33.01 2.91
C VAL A 281 -8.75 32.61 1.63
N PHE A 282 -9.84 31.86 1.78
CA PHE A 282 -10.72 31.40 0.70
C PHE A 282 -12.10 32.10 0.68
N LYS A 283 -12.33 33.12 1.51
CA LYS A 283 -13.66 33.72 1.78
C LYS A 283 -14.34 34.29 0.53
N ASP A 284 -13.57 34.87 -0.38
CA ASP A 284 -14.11 35.53 -1.58
C ASP A 284 -14.26 34.58 -2.78
N LEU A 285 -13.78 33.33 -2.66
CA LEU A 285 -13.77 32.31 -3.73
C LEU A 285 -15.10 31.56 -3.82
N LYS A 286 -16.20 32.29 -4.02
CA LYS A 286 -17.57 31.74 -3.96
C LYS A 286 -17.90 30.77 -5.10
N GLU A 287 -17.29 30.96 -6.27
CA GLU A 287 -17.49 30.10 -7.45
C GLU A 287 -16.60 28.84 -7.45
N LEU A 288 -15.71 28.69 -6.48
CA LEU A 288 -14.73 27.61 -6.44
C LEU A 288 -15.40 26.25 -6.34
N SER A 289 -15.25 25.42 -7.37
CA SER A 289 -15.77 24.06 -7.42
C SER A 289 -14.73 22.99 -7.11
N LYS A 290 -13.42 23.28 -7.28
CA LYS A 290 -12.32 22.37 -6.94
C LYS A 290 -11.23 23.07 -6.13
N LEU A 291 -10.89 22.49 -4.98
CA LEU A 291 -9.78 22.92 -4.12
C LEU A 291 -8.86 21.72 -3.81
N ASN A 292 -7.59 21.82 -4.19
CA ASN A 292 -6.56 20.86 -3.83
C ASN A 292 -5.56 21.48 -2.85
N LEU A 293 -5.48 20.93 -1.64
CA LEU A 293 -4.51 21.29 -0.60
C LEU A 293 -3.59 20.12 -0.23
N SER A 294 -3.69 18.98 -0.93
CA SER A 294 -3.03 17.72 -0.58
C SER A 294 -1.51 17.84 -0.37
N TYR A 295 -0.93 16.95 0.42
CA TYR A 295 0.51 16.84 0.68
C TYR A 295 1.18 18.15 1.17
N ASN A 296 0.43 19.00 1.88
CA ASN A 296 0.96 20.12 2.64
C ASN A 296 1.08 19.79 4.14
N PRO A 297 2.10 20.31 4.85
CA PRO A 297 2.31 20.08 6.29
C PRO A 297 1.34 20.89 7.19
N ILE A 298 0.06 20.97 6.83
CA ILE A 298 -0.94 21.78 7.54
C ILE A 298 -1.22 21.17 8.92
N GLN A 299 -0.93 21.92 9.98
CA GLN A 299 -1.06 21.41 11.36
C GLN A 299 -2.49 21.48 11.91
N LYS A 300 -3.24 22.53 11.53
CA LYS A 300 -4.59 22.83 12.02
C LYS A 300 -5.42 23.49 10.92
N ILE A 301 -6.70 23.13 10.86
CA ILE A 301 -7.70 23.75 9.98
C ILE A 301 -8.77 24.38 10.87
N GLN A 302 -9.19 25.62 10.60
CA GLN A 302 -10.25 26.28 11.38
C GLN A 302 -11.63 25.69 11.05
N ALA A 303 -12.56 25.74 12.02
CA ALA A 303 -13.86 25.09 11.89
C ALA A 303 -14.77 25.73 10.82
N ASP A 304 -14.49 26.98 10.46
CA ASP A 304 -15.18 27.83 9.48
C ASP A 304 -14.35 28.08 8.19
N GLN A 305 -13.18 27.45 8.06
CA GLN A 305 -12.21 27.69 6.96
C GLN A 305 -12.83 27.57 5.56
N PHE A 306 -13.85 26.72 5.40
CA PHE A 306 -14.50 26.41 4.13
C PHE A 306 -15.94 26.96 4.02
N ASP A 307 -16.44 27.71 5.02
CA ASP A 307 -17.85 28.13 5.11
C ASP A 307 -18.35 28.94 3.90
N SER A 308 -17.45 29.66 3.23
CA SER A 308 -17.78 30.49 2.06
C SER A 308 -17.78 29.73 0.73
N LEU A 309 -17.29 28.48 0.70
CA LEU A 309 -17.09 27.68 -0.51
C LEU A 309 -18.35 26.89 -0.89
N VAL A 310 -19.46 27.62 -1.08
CA VAL A 310 -20.81 27.02 -1.28
C VAL A 310 -20.93 26.19 -2.57
N ASN A 311 -20.14 26.50 -3.60
CA ASN A 311 -20.14 25.80 -4.89
C ASN A 311 -19.12 24.64 -4.97
N LEU A 312 -18.40 24.34 -3.87
CA LEU A 312 -17.34 23.34 -3.84
C LEU A 312 -17.86 21.93 -4.10
N LYS A 313 -17.38 21.30 -5.16
CA LYS A 313 -17.71 19.93 -5.61
C LYS A 313 -16.64 18.92 -5.27
N SER A 314 -15.37 19.34 -5.21
CA SER A 314 -14.20 18.49 -4.91
C SER A 314 -13.26 19.18 -3.93
N LEU A 315 -12.89 18.49 -2.85
CA LEU A 315 -11.92 18.95 -1.86
C LEU A 315 -10.86 17.87 -1.61
N SER A 316 -9.60 18.15 -1.94
CA SER A 316 -8.50 17.24 -1.61
C SER A 316 -7.68 17.71 -0.41
N LEU A 317 -7.69 16.89 0.64
CA LEU A 317 -6.90 16.97 1.87
C LEU A 317 -6.06 15.68 2.04
N GLU A 318 -5.74 15.01 0.93
CA GLU A 318 -4.91 13.82 0.90
C GLU A 318 -3.50 14.10 1.45
N GLY A 319 -2.91 13.16 2.19
CA GLY A 319 -1.59 13.34 2.82
C GLY A 319 -1.54 14.34 3.99
N ILE A 320 -2.65 15.01 4.37
CA ILE A 320 -2.71 15.92 5.52
C ILE A 320 -3.20 15.19 6.77
N GLU A 321 -2.53 15.40 7.90
CA GLU A 321 -2.91 14.87 9.21
C GLU A 321 -3.69 15.93 10.03
N ILE A 322 -5.02 15.82 10.02
CA ILE A 322 -5.90 16.83 10.62
C ILE A 322 -6.21 16.44 12.07
N SER A 323 -5.33 16.87 12.98
CA SER A 323 -5.45 16.60 14.43
C SER A 323 -6.77 17.07 15.05
N ASN A 324 -7.36 18.15 14.52
CA ASN A 324 -8.54 18.81 15.07
C ASN A 324 -9.80 18.65 14.20
N ILE A 325 -9.91 17.56 13.42
CA ILE A 325 -11.00 17.34 12.46
C ILE A 325 -12.38 17.28 13.14
N GLN A 326 -13.36 17.97 12.56
CA GLN A 326 -14.73 18.08 13.09
C GLN A 326 -15.77 18.08 11.98
N GLN A 327 -16.96 17.51 12.25
CA GLN A 327 -18.07 17.46 11.28
C GLN A 327 -18.54 18.87 10.85
N ARG A 328 -18.38 19.87 11.73
CA ARG A 328 -18.71 21.27 11.44
C ARG A 328 -17.90 21.86 10.28
N MET A 329 -16.68 21.37 10.01
CA MET A 329 -15.83 21.85 8.92
C MET A 329 -16.43 21.57 7.53
N PHE A 330 -17.15 20.45 7.39
CA PHE A 330 -17.66 19.97 6.10
C PHE A 330 -19.17 20.15 5.95
N LYS A 331 -19.91 20.32 7.07
CA LYS A 331 -21.37 20.49 7.08
C LYS A 331 -21.90 21.62 6.16
N PRO A 332 -21.25 22.79 5.99
CA PRO A 332 -21.72 23.83 5.06
C PRO A 332 -21.58 23.48 3.59
N LEU A 333 -20.69 22.54 3.26
CA LEU A 333 -20.33 22.17 1.89
C LEU A 333 -21.37 21.23 1.27
N MET A 334 -22.59 21.74 1.05
CA MET A 334 -23.74 20.94 0.60
C MET A 334 -23.59 20.38 -0.83
N ASN A 335 -22.84 21.07 -1.69
CA ASN A 335 -22.56 20.65 -3.06
C ASN A 335 -21.36 19.68 -3.19
N LEU A 336 -20.72 19.32 -2.07
CA LEU A 336 -19.50 18.53 -2.06
C LEU A 336 -19.78 17.08 -2.46
N SER A 337 -19.23 16.69 -3.61
CA SER A 337 -19.44 15.38 -4.22
C SER A 337 -18.27 14.43 -3.98
N HIS A 338 -17.05 14.97 -3.91
CA HIS A 338 -15.80 14.24 -3.75
C HIS A 338 -14.97 14.86 -2.63
N ILE A 339 -14.48 14.03 -1.71
CA ILE A 339 -13.51 14.43 -0.68
C ILE A 339 -12.40 13.39 -0.56
N TYR A 340 -11.15 13.86 -0.43
CA TYR A 340 -9.96 13.01 -0.31
C TYR A 340 -9.25 13.34 0.99
N PHE A 341 -8.89 12.32 1.76
CA PHE A 341 -8.28 12.43 3.09
C PHE A 341 -7.04 11.54 3.19
N LYS A 342 -6.15 11.82 4.16
CA LYS A 342 -5.06 10.89 4.54
C LYS A 342 -5.58 9.57 5.12
N LYS A 343 -6.55 9.60 6.04
CA LYS A 343 -7.03 8.42 6.79
C LYS A 343 -8.47 8.06 6.44
N PHE A 344 -8.74 6.77 6.28
CA PHE A 344 -10.08 6.22 6.02
C PHE A 344 -11.15 6.73 7.01
N GLN A 345 -10.83 6.75 8.31
CA GLN A 345 -11.75 7.17 9.38
C GLN A 345 -12.23 8.64 9.25
N TYR A 346 -11.49 9.50 8.53
CA TYR A 346 -11.91 10.90 8.34
C TYR A 346 -13.18 11.03 7.49
N CYS A 347 -13.51 10.01 6.68
CA CYS A 347 -14.79 9.94 5.97
C CYS A 347 -16.01 10.00 6.89
N GLY A 348 -15.89 9.61 8.17
CA GLY A 348 -16.97 9.72 9.16
C GLY A 348 -17.40 11.16 9.45
N TYR A 349 -16.54 12.17 9.22
CA TYR A 349 -16.84 13.58 9.47
C TYR A 349 -17.55 14.28 8.30
N ALA A 350 -17.68 13.63 7.14
CA ALA A 350 -18.32 14.18 5.95
C ALA A 350 -19.38 13.22 5.36
N PRO A 351 -20.40 12.80 6.14
CA PRO A 351 -21.32 11.71 5.77
C PRO A 351 -22.29 12.06 4.62
N HIS A 352 -22.42 13.34 4.25
CA HIS A 352 -23.24 13.80 3.13
C HIS A 352 -22.53 13.73 1.78
N VAL A 353 -21.21 13.49 1.76
CA VAL A 353 -20.40 13.45 0.54
C VAL A 353 -20.52 12.10 -0.15
N ARG A 354 -20.80 12.11 -1.46
CA ARG A 354 -21.08 10.89 -2.25
C ARG A 354 -19.87 9.98 -2.43
N SER A 355 -18.67 10.56 -2.55
CA SER A 355 -17.42 9.83 -2.78
C SER A 355 -16.35 10.33 -1.81
N CYS A 356 -16.02 9.52 -0.81
CA CYS A 356 -14.92 9.78 0.10
C CYS A 356 -13.75 8.81 -0.16
N LYS A 357 -12.53 9.33 -0.18
CA LYS A 357 -11.29 8.57 -0.37
C LYS A 357 -10.37 8.74 0.85
N PRO A 358 -9.64 7.69 1.28
CA PRO A 358 -9.65 6.32 0.74
C PRO A 358 -10.91 5.52 1.14
N ASN A 359 -11.31 4.54 0.33
CA ASN A 359 -12.48 3.68 0.60
C ASN A 359 -12.22 2.58 1.66
N THR A 360 -10.95 2.36 1.99
CA THR A 360 -10.46 1.21 2.78
C THR A 360 -9.08 1.54 3.34
N ASP A 361 -8.75 1.01 4.52
CA ASP A 361 -7.41 0.92 5.12
C ASP A 361 -6.72 -0.42 4.73
N GLY A 362 -7.28 -1.16 3.76
CA GLY A 362 -6.89 -2.51 3.37
C GLY A 362 -7.50 -3.64 4.23
N ILE A 363 -8.10 -3.31 5.37
CA ILE A 363 -8.70 -4.28 6.32
C ILE A 363 -10.22 -4.12 6.32
N SER A 364 -10.64 -2.88 6.55
CA SER A 364 -11.97 -2.32 6.69
C SER A 364 -12.47 -1.72 5.39
N SER A 365 -13.77 -1.50 5.32
CA SER A 365 -14.47 -0.81 4.23
C SER A 365 -15.47 0.18 4.82
N LEU A 366 -15.98 1.13 4.03
CA LEU A 366 -16.99 2.10 4.49
C LEU A 366 -18.18 1.43 5.22
N GLU A 367 -18.58 0.25 4.76
CA GLU A 367 -19.70 -0.53 5.28
C GLU A 367 -19.33 -1.54 6.38
N ASN A 368 -18.13 -2.13 6.36
CA ASN A 368 -17.82 -3.31 7.19
C ASN A 368 -16.40 -3.29 7.76
N LEU A 369 -16.22 -3.76 9.00
CA LEU A 369 -14.94 -3.87 9.71
C LEU A 369 -13.97 -4.82 9.01
N LEU A 370 -14.45 -5.95 8.49
CA LEU A 370 -13.68 -6.81 7.60
C LEU A 370 -14.24 -6.67 6.18
N ALA A 371 -13.49 -6.07 5.27
CA ALA A 371 -13.93 -5.85 3.89
C ALA A 371 -14.17 -7.18 3.14
N ASN A 372 -13.33 -8.19 3.37
CA ASN A 372 -13.35 -9.45 2.62
C ASN A 372 -14.28 -10.51 3.26
N ILE A 373 -15.22 -11.04 2.48
CA ILE A 373 -16.14 -12.12 2.90
C ILE A 373 -15.40 -13.38 3.36
N ILE A 374 -14.26 -13.72 2.76
CA ILE A 374 -13.44 -14.88 3.11
C ILE A 374 -12.90 -14.72 4.53
N GLN A 375 -12.41 -13.52 4.88
CA GLN A 375 -11.89 -13.22 6.21
C GLN A 375 -13.00 -13.32 7.27
N ARG A 376 -14.21 -12.81 6.97
CA ARG A 376 -15.37 -12.95 7.88
C ARG A 376 -15.70 -14.41 8.19
N VAL A 377 -15.79 -15.27 7.16
CA VAL A 377 -16.06 -16.71 7.37
C VAL A 377 -14.92 -17.36 8.16
N PHE A 378 -13.67 -17.02 7.83
CA PHE A 378 -12.49 -17.60 8.46
C PHE A 378 -12.38 -17.26 9.96
N VAL A 379 -12.67 -16.01 10.36
CA VAL A 379 -12.68 -15.58 11.77
C VAL A 379 -13.59 -16.46 12.62
N TRP A 380 -14.81 -16.77 12.15
CA TRP A 380 -15.74 -17.65 12.86
C TRP A 380 -15.30 -19.11 12.90
N VAL A 381 -14.75 -19.63 11.80
CA VAL A 381 -14.23 -21.01 11.74
C VAL A 381 -13.04 -21.18 12.68
N VAL A 382 -12.04 -20.30 12.62
CA VAL A 382 -10.81 -20.44 13.41
C VAL A 382 -11.00 -20.09 14.88
N SER A 383 -11.78 -19.06 15.24
CA SER A 383 -12.12 -18.83 16.66
C SER A 383 -12.78 -20.07 17.28
N THR A 384 -13.76 -20.66 16.58
CA THR A 384 -14.46 -21.88 17.03
C THR A 384 -13.51 -23.08 17.16
N VAL A 385 -12.68 -23.36 16.15
CA VAL A 385 -11.73 -24.48 16.17
C VAL A 385 -10.66 -24.30 17.24
N THR A 386 -10.09 -23.09 17.37
CA THR A 386 -9.06 -22.77 18.38
C THR A 386 -9.62 -22.89 19.79
N CYS A 387 -10.79 -22.31 20.09
CA CYS A 387 -11.39 -22.42 21.42
C CYS A 387 -11.79 -23.88 21.74
N LEU A 388 -12.55 -24.55 20.88
CA LEU A 388 -13.00 -25.93 21.16
C LEU A 388 -11.84 -26.92 21.21
N GLY A 389 -10.85 -26.79 20.31
CA GLY A 389 -9.67 -27.66 20.26
C GLY A 389 -8.80 -27.53 21.51
N ASN A 390 -8.51 -26.30 21.95
CA ASN A 390 -7.71 -26.07 23.15
C ASN A 390 -8.47 -26.43 24.44
N ILE A 391 -9.75 -26.09 24.56
CA ILE A 391 -10.59 -26.53 25.70
C ILE A 391 -10.65 -28.06 25.78
N PHE A 392 -10.85 -28.75 24.65
CA PHE A 392 -10.84 -30.22 24.60
C PHE A 392 -9.51 -30.80 25.13
N VAL A 393 -8.36 -30.22 24.74
CA VAL A 393 -7.06 -30.67 25.25
C VAL A 393 -6.91 -30.38 26.74
N ILE A 394 -7.27 -29.17 27.21
CA ILE A 394 -7.22 -28.80 28.63
C ILE A 394 -8.05 -29.78 29.48
N CYS A 395 -9.26 -30.14 29.03
CA CYS A 395 -10.12 -31.08 29.73
C CYS A 395 -9.61 -32.52 29.66
N MET A 396 -9.14 -33.00 28.51
CA MET A 396 -8.77 -34.41 28.33
C MET A 396 -7.39 -34.77 28.91
N ARG A 397 -6.40 -33.87 28.81
CA ARG A 397 -5.00 -34.16 29.16
C ARG A 397 -4.79 -34.64 30.61
N PRO A 398 -5.46 -34.09 31.64
CA PRO A 398 -5.32 -34.55 33.03
C PRO A 398 -5.72 -36.01 33.26
N TYR A 399 -6.60 -36.58 32.42
CA TYR A 399 -7.10 -37.95 32.57
C TYR A 399 -6.19 -39.01 31.91
N ILE A 400 -5.23 -38.61 31.09
CA ILE A 400 -4.32 -39.54 30.38
C ILE A 400 -3.23 -40.03 31.36
N ARG A 401 -3.46 -41.20 31.94
CA ARG A 401 -2.71 -41.79 33.07
C ARG A 401 -1.22 -42.12 32.79
N SER A 402 -0.72 -41.90 31.57
CA SER A 402 0.57 -42.41 31.07
C SER A 402 1.64 -41.36 30.73
N GLU A 403 1.38 -40.05 30.90
CA GLU A 403 2.33 -38.99 30.54
C GLU A 403 3.01 -38.32 31.76
N ASN A 404 4.21 -37.78 31.54
CA ASN A 404 4.95 -37.01 32.55
C ASN A 404 4.11 -35.80 32.98
N LYS A 405 3.68 -35.77 34.25
CA LYS A 405 2.81 -34.71 34.79
C LYS A 405 3.35 -33.30 34.57
N LEU A 406 4.67 -33.09 34.53
CA LEU A 406 5.28 -31.78 34.27
C LEU A 406 5.05 -31.31 32.82
N HIS A 407 5.40 -32.12 31.81
CA HIS A 407 5.15 -31.77 30.40
C HIS A 407 3.65 -31.59 30.12
N ALA A 408 2.78 -32.37 30.76
CA ALA A 408 1.34 -32.20 30.64
C ALA A 408 0.87 -30.82 31.14
N MET A 409 1.38 -30.35 32.28
CA MET A 409 1.09 -28.99 32.79
C MET A 409 1.58 -27.89 31.85
N SER A 410 2.80 -28.01 31.31
CA SER A 410 3.35 -27.02 30.37
C SER A 410 2.50 -26.90 29.10
N ILE A 411 1.98 -28.01 28.57
CA ILE A 411 1.12 -27.98 27.37
C ILE A 411 -0.30 -27.51 27.70
N ILE A 412 -0.83 -27.80 28.89
CA ILE A 412 -2.09 -27.18 29.36
C ILE A 412 -1.94 -25.66 29.44
N SER A 413 -0.81 -25.16 29.96
CA SER A 413 -0.51 -23.71 29.98
C SER A 413 -0.47 -23.11 28.57
N LEU A 414 0.07 -23.84 27.59
CA LEU A 414 0.11 -23.39 26.19
C LEU A 414 -1.29 -23.34 25.57
N CYS A 415 -2.12 -24.36 25.81
CA CYS A 415 -3.53 -24.33 25.40
C CYS A 415 -4.34 -23.19 26.04
N CYS A 416 -4.00 -22.78 27.28
CA CYS A 416 -4.59 -21.60 27.90
C CYS A 416 -4.20 -20.30 27.17
N ALA A 417 -2.93 -20.16 26.76
CA ALA A 417 -2.47 -19.03 25.96
C ALA A 417 -3.15 -19.00 24.58
N ASP A 418 -3.15 -20.12 23.84
CA ASP A 418 -3.80 -20.26 22.54
C ASP A 418 -5.32 -19.99 22.56
N CYS A 419 -6.00 -20.31 23.66
CA CYS A 419 -7.43 -20.01 23.82
C CYS A 419 -7.72 -18.48 23.80
N LEU A 420 -6.79 -17.65 24.29
CA LEU A 420 -6.91 -16.19 24.25
C LEU A 420 -6.93 -15.65 22.81
N MET A 421 -6.19 -16.25 21.87
CA MET A 421 -6.26 -15.91 20.44
C MET A 421 -7.64 -16.22 19.85
N GLY A 422 -8.23 -17.36 20.25
CA GLY A 422 -9.59 -17.72 19.85
C GLY A 422 -10.64 -16.72 20.37
N ILE A 423 -10.50 -16.26 21.61
CA ILE A 423 -11.35 -15.23 22.22
C ILE A 423 -11.19 -13.89 21.49
N TYR A 424 -9.95 -13.47 21.18
CA TYR A 424 -9.68 -12.27 20.38
C TYR A 424 -10.41 -12.30 19.03
N LEU A 425 -10.25 -13.38 18.26
CA LEU A 425 -10.93 -13.54 16.98
C LEU A 425 -12.46 -13.52 17.12
N PHE A 426 -13.01 -14.15 18.17
CA PHE A 426 -14.45 -14.11 18.45
C PHE A 426 -14.94 -12.67 18.70
N VAL A 427 -14.18 -11.85 19.42
CA VAL A 427 -14.50 -10.43 19.64
C VAL A 427 -14.49 -9.67 18.31
N ILE A 428 -13.47 -9.83 17.47
CA ILE A 428 -13.42 -9.18 16.14
C ILE A 428 -14.61 -9.60 15.27
N GLY A 429 -14.95 -10.91 15.24
CA GLY A 429 -16.10 -11.41 14.49
C GLY A 429 -17.44 -10.86 15.00
N ALA A 430 -17.61 -10.73 16.31
CA ALA A 430 -18.81 -10.16 16.93
C ALA A 430 -18.98 -8.66 16.61
N PHE A 431 -17.89 -7.89 16.61
CA PHE A 431 -17.95 -6.46 16.25
C PHE A 431 -18.06 -6.23 14.72
N ASP A 432 -17.55 -7.10 13.85
CA ASP A 432 -17.87 -7.09 12.40
C ASP A 432 -19.37 -7.29 12.17
N LEU A 433 -20.00 -8.24 12.87
CA LEU A 433 -21.45 -8.44 12.80
C LEU A 433 -22.22 -7.22 13.34
N LYS A 434 -21.75 -6.60 14.43
CA LYS A 434 -22.40 -5.45 15.06
C LYS A 434 -22.40 -4.20 14.18
N PHE A 435 -21.33 -3.97 13.43
CA PHE A 435 -21.14 -2.75 12.62
C PHE A 435 -21.41 -2.94 11.11
N ARG A 436 -21.95 -4.09 10.72
CA ARG A 436 -22.24 -4.44 9.32
C ARG A 436 -23.16 -3.41 8.64
N GLY A 437 -22.72 -2.93 7.49
CA GLY A 437 -23.41 -1.93 6.65
C GLY A 437 -23.07 -0.48 6.98
N GLU A 438 -22.61 -0.18 8.21
CA GLU A 438 -22.40 1.21 8.66
C GLU A 438 -21.08 1.44 9.42
N TYR A 439 -20.06 0.59 9.22
CA TYR A 439 -18.82 0.62 10.01
C TYR A 439 -18.15 2.00 10.09
N ASN A 440 -18.09 2.78 9.01
CA ASN A 440 -17.46 4.11 9.00
C ASN A 440 -18.06 5.08 10.03
N LYS A 441 -19.35 4.95 10.40
CA LYS A 441 -19.97 5.77 11.47
C LYS A 441 -19.43 5.43 12.87
N HIS A 442 -18.94 4.20 13.05
CA HIS A 442 -18.48 3.66 14.32
C HIS A 442 -16.97 3.45 14.39
N ALA A 443 -16.24 3.58 13.28
CA ALA A 443 -14.80 3.28 13.19
C ALA A 443 -13.97 4.00 14.26
N GLN A 444 -14.11 5.33 14.41
CA GLN A 444 -13.39 6.09 15.43
C GLN A 444 -13.73 5.61 16.85
N LEU A 445 -15.03 5.48 17.16
CA LEU A 445 -15.52 5.03 18.47
C LEU A 445 -15.08 3.60 18.81
N TRP A 446 -14.96 2.73 17.81
CA TRP A 446 -14.46 1.37 17.97
C TRP A 446 -12.97 1.37 18.27
N ILE A 447 -12.18 2.04 17.43
CA ILE A 447 -10.72 2.08 17.49
C ILE A 447 -10.22 2.76 18.78
N GLU A 448 -10.91 3.78 19.29
CA GLU A 448 -10.62 4.41 20.58
C GLU A 448 -11.19 3.66 21.80
N SER A 449 -12.03 2.63 21.59
CA SER A 449 -12.69 1.93 22.68
C SER A 449 -11.74 1.08 23.53
N PHE A 450 -12.07 1.00 24.82
CA PHE A 450 -11.46 0.03 25.74
C PHE A 450 -11.63 -1.43 25.25
N HIS A 451 -12.71 -1.74 24.53
CA HIS A 451 -12.93 -3.08 23.96
C HIS A 451 -11.90 -3.44 22.89
N CYS A 452 -11.58 -2.51 21.98
CA CYS A 452 -10.54 -2.69 20.98
C CYS A 452 -9.16 -2.83 21.64
N GLN A 453 -8.83 -1.93 22.57
CA GLN A 453 -7.58 -1.97 23.33
C GLN A 453 -7.37 -3.27 24.11
N LEU A 454 -8.43 -3.78 24.77
CA LEU A 454 -8.40 -5.06 25.49
C LEU A 454 -8.32 -6.27 24.55
N ALA A 455 -8.99 -6.23 23.40
CA ALA A 455 -8.86 -7.29 22.39
C ALA A 455 -7.42 -7.38 21.88
N GLY A 456 -6.80 -6.24 21.59
CA GLY A 456 -5.40 -6.14 21.16
C GLY A 456 -4.40 -6.65 22.21
N SER A 457 -4.57 -6.28 23.48
CA SER A 457 -3.70 -6.77 24.55
C SER A 457 -3.84 -8.28 24.79
N LEU A 458 -5.06 -8.83 24.69
CA LEU A 458 -5.29 -10.28 24.75
C LEU A 458 -4.62 -11.02 23.59
N ALA A 459 -4.60 -10.45 22.39
CA ALA A 459 -3.90 -11.02 21.24
C ALA A 459 -2.39 -11.09 21.46
N ILE A 460 -1.75 -10.00 21.91
CA ILE A 460 -0.31 -9.99 22.24
C ILE A 460 0.00 -10.93 23.41
N LEU A 461 -0.83 -10.95 24.45
CA LEU A 461 -0.65 -11.86 25.59
C LEU A 461 -0.63 -13.32 25.11
N SER A 462 -1.53 -13.66 24.17
CA SER A 462 -1.58 -14.98 23.57
C SER A 462 -0.31 -15.33 22.80
N THR A 463 0.11 -14.48 21.85
CA THR A 463 1.25 -14.76 20.97
C THR A 463 2.57 -14.86 21.73
N GLU A 464 2.87 -13.88 22.58
CA GLU A 464 4.16 -13.79 23.26
C GLU A 464 4.31 -14.87 24.33
N VAL A 465 3.24 -15.19 25.07
CA VAL A 465 3.25 -16.32 26.03
C VAL A 465 3.39 -17.65 25.29
N SER A 466 2.71 -17.85 24.15
CA SER A 466 2.85 -19.08 23.37
C SER A 466 4.28 -19.30 22.86
N VAL A 467 4.95 -18.28 22.32
CA VAL A 467 6.36 -18.39 21.88
C VAL A 467 7.29 -18.69 23.06
N LEU A 468 7.16 -17.99 24.19
CA LEU A 468 8.00 -18.23 25.37
C LEU A 468 7.77 -19.62 25.99
N LEU A 469 6.53 -20.12 25.98
CA LEU A 469 6.20 -21.48 26.40
C LEU A 469 6.77 -22.54 25.44
N LEU A 470 6.77 -22.28 24.13
CA LEU A 470 7.47 -23.11 23.14
C LEU A 470 8.98 -23.14 23.43
N THR A 471 9.64 -21.99 23.62
CA THR A 471 11.06 -21.95 23.99
C THR A 471 11.32 -22.74 25.26
N PHE A 472 10.50 -22.59 26.31
CA PHE A 472 10.63 -23.34 27.56
C PHE A 472 10.51 -24.86 27.34
N LEU A 473 9.52 -25.31 26.54
CA LEU A 473 9.36 -26.73 26.18
C LEU A 473 10.56 -27.28 25.41
N THR A 474 11.15 -26.52 24.49
CA THR A 474 12.35 -26.96 23.76
C THR A 474 13.57 -27.09 24.69
N LEU A 475 13.79 -26.13 25.57
CA LEU A 475 14.86 -26.14 26.58
C LEU A 475 14.69 -27.30 27.58
N GLU A 476 13.47 -27.57 28.03
CA GLU A 476 13.17 -28.70 28.92
C GLU A 476 13.60 -30.03 28.29
N LYS A 477 13.30 -30.21 26.98
CA LYS A 477 13.70 -31.41 26.22
C LYS A 477 15.20 -31.45 25.91
N TYR A 478 15.81 -30.32 25.57
CA TYR A 478 17.26 -30.22 25.36
C TYR A 478 18.04 -30.69 26.59
N ILE A 479 17.71 -30.19 27.78
CA ILE A 479 18.36 -30.59 29.03
C ILE A 479 18.20 -32.09 29.30
N CYS A 480 17.00 -32.64 29.07
CA CYS A 480 16.74 -34.06 29.32
C CYS A 480 17.43 -35.02 28.35
N ILE A 481 17.72 -34.59 27.11
CA ILE A 481 18.33 -35.44 26.08
C ILE A 481 19.86 -35.31 26.08
N VAL A 482 20.39 -34.09 26.16
CA VAL A 482 21.85 -33.83 26.07
C VAL A 482 22.57 -34.05 27.41
N TYR A 483 21.89 -33.89 28.55
CA TYR A 483 22.47 -34.07 29.89
C TYR A 483 21.72 -35.11 30.74
N PRO A 484 21.70 -36.40 30.33
CA PRO A 484 20.89 -37.44 30.99
C PRO A 484 21.27 -37.74 32.46
N PHE A 485 22.50 -37.43 32.88
CA PHE A 485 23.06 -37.84 34.19
C PHE A 485 23.40 -36.68 35.14
N ARG A 486 22.77 -35.50 35.03
CA ARG A 486 23.01 -34.37 35.95
C ARG A 486 21.78 -34.00 36.80
N PHE A 487 22.06 -33.47 38.00
CA PHE A 487 21.11 -32.86 38.95
C PHE A 487 20.25 -31.71 38.38
N LEU A 488 20.45 -31.30 37.11
CA LEU A 488 19.72 -30.21 36.45
C LEU A 488 18.28 -30.58 36.03
N ARG A 489 17.85 -31.84 36.15
CA ARG A 489 16.49 -32.28 35.77
C ARG A 489 15.45 -31.42 36.52
N PRO A 490 14.54 -30.71 35.82
CA PRO A 490 13.70 -29.71 36.46
C PRO A 490 12.75 -30.33 37.49
N ARG A 491 12.92 -29.96 38.78
CA ARG A 491 11.97 -30.29 39.85
C ARG A 491 10.64 -29.57 39.61
N LYS A 492 9.53 -30.18 40.07
CA LYS A 492 8.15 -29.67 39.94
C LYS A 492 8.01 -28.19 40.30
N CYS A 493 8.60 -27.75 41.42
CA CYS A 493 8.53 -26.35 41.86
C CYS A 493 9.17 -25.41 40.83
N ARG A 494 10.39 -25.72 40.33
CA ARG A 494 11.10 -24.92 39.34
C ARG A 494 10.31 -24.78 38.03
N THR A 495 9.65 -25.85 37.58
CA THR A 495 8.75 -25.79 36.40
C THR A 495 7.59 -24.83 36.63
N ILE A 496 6.90 -24.93 37.77
CA ILE A 496 5.77 -24.06 38.11
C ILE A 496 6.20 -22.60 38.23
N THR A 497 7.33 -22.32 38.91
CA THR A 497 7.88 -20.96 39.02
C THR A 497 8.20 -20.37 37.65
N MET A 498 8.81 -21.14 36.73
CA MET A 498 9.11 -20.65 35.38
C MET A 498 7.84 -20.36 34.56
N LEU A 499 6.81 -21.22 34.64
CA LEU A 499 5.52 -20.98 33.99
C LEU A 499 4.87 -19.68 34.52
N ILE A 500 4.88 -19.45 35.84
CA ILE A 500 4.36 -18.23 36.45
C ILE A 500 5.14 -16.99 35.98
N LEU A 501 6.48 -17.06 35.91
CA LEU A 501 7.31 -15.96 35.43
C LEU A 501 7.04 -15.62 33.95
N ILE A 502 6.83 -16.62 33.10
CA ILE A 502 6.45 -16.43 31.68
C ILE A 502 5.11 -15.70 31.57
N TRP A 503 4.09 -16.11 32.36
CA TRP A 503 2.79 -15.42 32.38
C TRP A 503 2.90 -13.99 32.91
N ILE A 504 3.66 -13.74 33.97
CA ILE A 504 3.88 -12.39 34.51
C ILE A 504 4.55 -11.49 33.45
N PHE A 505 5.60 -11.99 32.79
CA PHE A 505 6.27 -11.26 31.72
C PHE A 505 5.33 -10.95 30.55
N GLY A 506 4.56 -11.94 30.08
CA GLY A 506 3.57 -11.77 29.03
C GLY A 506 2.48 -10.75 29.38
N ILE A 507 1.99 -10.73 30.63
CA ILE A 507 1.02 -9.73 31.11
C ILE A 507 1.65 -8.33 31.14
N ILE A 508 2.90 -8.19 31.59
CA ILE A 508 3.62 -6.91 31.55
C ILE A 508 3.73 -6.42 30.09
N VAL A 509 4.15 -7.27 29.16
CA VAL A 509 4.25 -6.93 27.73
C VAL A 509 2.88 -6.54 27.14
N ALA A 510 1.83 -7.30 27.41
CA ALA A 510 0.50 -7.04 26.87
C ALA A 510 -0.16 -5.77 27.42
N PHE A 511 0.08 -5.40 28.68
CA PHE A 511 -0.67 -4.31 29.34
C PHE A 511 0.12 -3.00 29.55
N VAL A 512 1.46 -3.00 29.45
CA VAL A 512 2.29 -1.78 29.54
C VAL A 512 1.86 -0.67 28.56
N PRO A 513 1.52 -0.95 27.27
CA PRO A 513 1.09 0.09 26.34
C PRO A 513 -0.21 0.81 26.73
N LEU A 514 -1.01 0.24 27.65
CA LEU A 514 -2.24 0.86 28.17
C LEU A 514 -1.98 1.85 29.32
N SER A 515 -0.81 1.78 29.96
CA SER A 515 -0.51 2.55 31.18
C SER A 515 -0.16 4.02 30.93
N ASN A 516 0.45 4.36 29.79
CA ASN A 516 0.86 5.74 29.48
C ASN A 516 0.43 6.16 28.07
N LYS A 517 -0.64 6.95 27.98
CA LYS A 517 -1.20 7.47 26.73
C LYS A 517 -0.33 8.54 26.06
N GLU A 518 0.53 9.25 26.77
CA GLU A 518 1.44 10.22 26.15
C GLU A 518 2.56 9.51 25.39
N PHE A 519 3.11 8.44 25.98
CA PHE A 519 4.20 7.68 25.37
C PHE A 519 3.72 6.70 24.29
N PHE A 520 2.62 5.99 24.52
CA PHE A 520 2.13 4.93 23.62
C PHE A 520 0.95 5.33 22.72
N LYS A 521 0.36 6.52 22.93
CA LYS A 521 -0.86 6.97 22.22
C LYS A 521 -1.94 5.89 22.21
N ASN A 522 -2.59 5.62 21.08
CA ASN A 522 -3.58 4.55 20.94
C ASN A 522 -2.96 3.27 20.37
N TYR A 523 -1.84 2.79 20.93
CA TYR A 523 -1.00 1.70 20.39
C TYR A 523 -1.78 0.53 19.75
N TYR A 524 -2.80 0.00 20.43
CA TYR A 524 -3.65 -1.07 19.91
C TYR A 524 -4.69 -0.58 18.89
N GLY A 525 -5.29 0.58 19.15
CA GLY A 525 -6.25 1.25 18.26
C GLY A 525 -5.58 2.10 17.19
N ASN A 526 -4.67 1.52 16.40
CA ASN A 526 -4.18 2.11 15.16
C ASN A 526 -4.87 1.51 13.91
N ASN A 527 -5.66 0.44 14.06
CA ASN A 527 -6.41 -0.19 12.96
C ASN A 527 -7.70 -0.87 13.45
N GLY A 528 -8.61 -1.22 12.52
CA GLY A 528 -9.91 -1.83 12.85
C GLY A 528 -9.85 -3.21 13.52
N VAL A 529 -8.74 -3.94 13.42
CA VAL A 529 -8.52 -5.25 14.05
C VAL A 529 -7.75 -5.19 15.36
N CYS A 530 -7.42 -4.00 15.83
CA CYS A 530 -6.80 -3.73 17.14
C CYS A 530 -5.42 -4.39 17.37
N PHE A 531 -4.66 -4.67 16.30
CA PHE A 531 -3.39 -5.41 16.38
C PHE A 531 -2.20 -4.59 15.83
N PRO A 532 -1.16 -4.29 16.63
CA PRO A 532 -0.12 -3.30 16.31
C PRO A 532 1.05 -3.87 15.48
N LEU A 533 0.75 -4.55 14.38
CA LEU A 533 1.77 -5.11 13.47
C LEU A 533 2.51 -4.01 12.70
N HIS A 534 1.73 -3.13 12.07
CA HIS A 534 2.16 -2.04 11.21
C HIS A 534 1.71 -0.72 11.81
N SER A 535 2.66 0.17 12.10
CA SER A 535 2.40 1.55 12.54
C SER A 535 2.80 2.45 11.39
N GLU A 536 1.81 2.76 10.55
CA GLU A 536 2.02 3.50 9.30
C GLU A 536 2.22 5.02 9.55
N ASP A 537 1.86 5.50 10.74
CA ASP A 537 2.01 6.89 11.16
C ASP A 537 3.18 7.12 12.14
N ILE A 538 3.84 8.26 11.93
CA ILE A 538 5.05 8.74 12.61
C ILE A 538 4.67 9.37 13.97
N GLU A 539 3.97 8.60 14.80
CA GLU A 539 3.34 9.07 16.03
C GLU A 539 3.91 8.31 17.24
N SER A 540 4.89 8.94 17.92
CA SER A 540 5.73 8.39 19.01
C SER A 540 6.82 7.40 18.57
N THR A 541 8.08 7.86 18.66
CA THR A 541 9.30 7.04 18.60
C THR A 541 9.27 5.90 19.63
N GLY A 542 8.61 6.12 20.77
CA GLY A 542 8.49 5.13 21.85
C GLY A 542 7.65 3.91 21.47
N ALA A 543 6.49 4.14 20.84
CA ALA A 543 5.61 3.07 20.37
C ALA A 543 6.29 2.21 19.29
N GLN A 544 7.03 2.83 18.37
CA GLN A 544 7.78 2.14 17.32
C GLN A 544 8.90 1.27 17.91
N ILE A 545 9.74 1.84 18.79
CA ILE A 545 10.82 1.09 19.48
C ILE A 545 10.23 -0.11 20.22
N TYR A 546 9.15 0.09 20.98
CA TYR A 546 8.50 -0.98 21.73
C TYR A 546 8.03 -2.13 20.83
N SER A 547 7.31 -1.80 19.76
CA SER A 547 6.81 -2.78 18.78
C SER A 547 7.95 -3.58 18.13
N VAL A 548 9.09 -2.94 17.83
CA VAL A 548 10.29 -3.62 17.30
C VAL A 548 10.93 -4.53 18.37
N THR A 549 11.06 -4.07 19.61
CA THR A 549 11.65 -4.85 20.71
C THR A 549 10.87 -6.13 20.98
N ILE A 550 9.54 -6.09 20.95
CA ILE A 550 8.69 -7.28 21.14
C ILE A 550 8.71 -8.16 19.88
N PHE A 551 8.17 -7.67 18.75
CA PHE A 551 7.94 -8.52 17.57
C PHE A 551 9.22 -9.02 16.91
N LEU A 552 10.30 -8.23 16.89
CA LEU A 552 11.59 -8.65 16.34
C LEU A 552 12.54 -9.13 17.43
N GLY A 553 12.74 -8.36 18.51
CA GLY A 553 13.75 -8.65 19.53
C GLY A 553 13.49 -9.94 20.32
N VAL A 554 12.40 -9.98 21.10
CA VAL A 554 12.08 -11.13 21.97
C VAL A 554 11.90 -12.41 21.15
N ASN A 555 11.12 -12.35 20.07
CA ASN A 555 10.84 -13.51 19.24
C ASN A 555 12.07 -14.02 18.47
N LEU A 556 12.97 -13.16 17.97
CA LEU A 556 14.22 -13.60 17.35
C LEU A 556 15.12 -14.34 18.36
N VAL A 557 15.26 -13.83 19.58
CA VAL A 557 16.03 -14.51 20.65
C VAL A 557 15.42 -15.87 20.99
N ALA A 558 14.09 -15.95 21.09
CA ALA A 558 13.36 -17.20 21.28
C ALA A 558 13.66 -18.22 20.17
N PHE A 559 13.59 -17.81 18.89
CA PHE A 559 13.90 -18.70 17.76
C PHE A 559 15.37 -19.12 17.70
N ILE A 560 16.33 -18.24 18.03
CA ILE A 560 17.76 -18.60 18.09
C ILE A 560 18.00 -19.68 19.16
N ILE A 561 17.43 -19.52 20.36
CA ILE A 561 17.53 -20.51 21.45
C ILE A 561 16.93 -21.85 21.01
N ILE A 562 15.77 -21.81 20.36
CA ILE A 562 15.07 -22.98 19.82
C ILE A 562 15.91 -23.73 18.78
N VAL A 563 16.43 -23.02 17.77
CA VAL A 563 17.21 -23.61 16.67
C VAL A 563 18.51 -24.23 17.19
N PHE A 564 19.21 -23.51 18.09
CA PHE A 564 20.39 -24.03 18.77
C PHE A 564 20.07 -25.30 19.58
N SER A 565 19.01 -25.26 20.39
CA SER A 565 18.58 -26.38 21.24
C SER A 565 18.26 -27.64 20.43
N TYR A 566 17.58 -27.50 19.29
CA TYR A 566 17.32 -28.64 18.39
C TYR A 566 18.58 -29.10 17.65
N GLY A 567 19.42 -28.20 17.16
CA GLY A 567 20.68 -28.55 16.52
C GLY A 567 21.57 -29.40 17.41
N SER A 568 21.79 -28.95 18.65
CA SER A 568 22.55 -29.71 19.66
C SER A 568 21.86 -31.00 20.09
N MET A 569 20.53 -31.03 20.17
CA MET A 569 19.76 -32.25 20.46
C MET A 569 19.92 -33.31 19.37
N PHE A 570 19.77 -32.96 18.09
CA PHE A 570 19.98 -33.88 16.98
C PHE A 570 21.44 -34.34 16.87
N TYR A 571 22.40 -33.43 17.06
CA TYR A 571 23.83 -33.76 17.08
C TYR A 571 24.18 -34.75 18.20
N SER A 572 23.75 -34.48 19.43
CA SER A 572 23.99 -35.34 20.59
C SER A 572 23.44 -36.74 20.37
N VAL A 573 22.23 -36.89 19.80
CA VAL A 573 21.69 -38.23 19.54
C VAL A 573 22.37 -38.93 18.36
N HIS A 574 22.84 -38.21 17.33
CA HIS A 574 23.68 -38.81 16.29
C HIS A 574 24.98 -39.39 16.88
N GLN A 575 25.59 -38.69 17.84
CA GLN A 575 26.78 -39.16 18.55
C GLN A 575 26.47 -40.35 19.48
N SER A 576 25.38 -40.30 20.27
CA SER A 576 24.98 -41.37 21.19
C SER A 576 24.48 -42.64 20.48
N ALA A 577 23.98 -42.54 19.25
CA ALA A 577 23.57 -43.69 18.44
C ALA A 577 24.73 -44.63 18.07
N VAL A 578 25.98 -44.16 18.19
CA VAL A 578 27.20 -44.91 17.86
C VAL A 578 27.76 -45.68 19.08
N THR A 579 27.31 -45.40 20.31
CA THR A 579 28.07 -45.76 21.53
C THR A 579 27.36 -46.63 22.59
N ALA A 580 26.03 -46.84 22.57
CA ALA A 580 25.37 -47.72 23.56
C ALA A 580 24.04 -48.33 23.09
N THR A 581 23.87 -49.64 23.29
CA THR A 581 22.68 -50.43 22.88
C THR A 581 21.56 -50.48 23.92
N GLU A 582 21.85 -50.30 25.21
CA GLU A 582 20.86 -50.51 26.28
C GLU A 582 20.12 -49.20 26.68
N ILE A 583 20.83 -48.07 26.66
CA ILE A 583 20.26 -46.72 26.81
C ILE A 583 19.33 -46.37 25.62
N GLN A 584 19.49 -47.09 24.50
CA GLN A 584 18.85 -46.86 23.22
C GLN A 584 17.31 -46.82 23.29
N ASN A 585 16.67 -47.61 24.15
CA ASN A 585 15.20 -47.64 24.26
C ASN A 585 14.61 -46.37 24.90
N HIS A 586 15.24 -45.82 25.95
CA HIS A 586 14.78 -44.59 26.58
C HIS A 586 15.05 -43.37 25.68
N ILE A 587 16.21 -43.34 25.01
CA ILE A 587 16.53 -42.31 24.01
C ILE A 587 15.55 -42.38 22.84
N LYS A 588 15.26 -43.56 22.28
CA LYS A 588 14.32 -43.74 21.15
C LYS A 588 12.91 -43.26 21.46
N LYS A 589 12.44 -43.40 22.71
CA LYS A 589 11.14 -42.84 23.16
C LYS A 589 11.16 -41.31 23.21
N GLU A 590 12.19 -40.71 23.80
CA GLU A 590 12.34 -39.24 23.83
C GLU A 590 12.61 -38.66 22.43
N MET A 591 13.29 -39.37 21.52
CA MET A 591 13.48 -38.97 20.12
C MET A 591 12.16 -38.86 19.34
N ILE A 592 11.25 -39.81 19.51
CA ILE A 592 9.94 -39.78 18.82
C ILE A 592 9.13 -38.56 19.30
N LEU A 593 9.23 -38.23 20.59
CA LEU A 593 8.65 -37.01 21.15
C LEU A 593 9.36 -35.75 20.61
N ALA A 594 10.70 -35.71 20.61
CA ALA A 594 11.50 -34.59 20.13
C ALA A 594 11.23 -34.26 18.65
N LYS A 595 11.18 -35.27 17.77
CA LYS A 595 10.81 -35.10 16.35
C LYS A 595 9.43 -34.49 16.17
N ARG A 596 8.48 -34.83 17.06
CA ARG A 596 7.13 -34.26 17.03
C ARG A 596 7.12 -32.80 17.48
N PHE A 597 7.83 -32.46 18.56
CA PHE A 597 8.01 -31.07 18.99
C PHE A 597 8.75 -30.23 17.94
N PHE A 598 9.72 -30.79 17.21
CA PHE A 598 10.38 -30.12 16.09
C PHE A 598 9.38 -29.68 15.01
N PHE A 599 8.45 -30.55 14.59
CA PHE A 599 7.42 -30.17 13.61
C PHE A 599 6.50 -29.06 14.11
N ILE A 600 6.15 -29.07 15.40
CA ILE A 600 5.31 -28.05 16.03
C ILE A 600 5.99 -26.67 16.04
N VAL A 601 7.25 -26.66 16.47
CA VAL A 601 8.06 -25.44 16.52
C VAL A 601 8.35 -24.93 15.11
N PHE A 602 8.50 -25.84 14.14
CA PHE A 602 8.64 -25.49 12.73
C PHE A 602 7.35 -24.85 12.17
N THR A 603 6.16 -25.36 12.50
CA THR A 603 4.89 -24.73 12.09
C THR A 603 4.69 -23.35 12.71
N ASP A 604 5.10 -23.15 13.97
CA ASP A 604 5.11 -21.82 14.60
C ASP A 604 6.07 -20.87 13.86
N ALA A 605 7.34 -21.27 13.68
CA ALA A 605 8.34 -20.46 12.99
C ALA A 605 7.90 -20.04 11.57
N LEU A 606 7.23 -20.92 10.82
CA LEU A 606 6.64 -20.59 9.51
C LEU A 606 5.56 -19.51 9.59
N CYS A 607 4.77 -19.46 10.66
CA CYS A 607 3.75 -18.43 10.87
C CYS A 607 4.37 -17.06 11.26
N TRP A 608 5.55 -17.08 11.87
CA TRP A 608 6.29 -15.87 12.26
C TRP A 608 7.15 -15.25 11.14
N ILE A 609 7.58 -16.02 10.14
CA ILE A 609 8.35 -15.48 9.00
C ILE A 609 7.65 -14.27 8.32
N PRO A 610 6.35 -14.32 7.97
CA PRO A 610 5.65 -13.16 7.41
C PRO A 610 5.67 -11.94 8.34
N ILE A 611 5.57 -12.14 9.66
CA ILE A 611 5.58 -11.06 10.66
C ILE A 611 6.96 -10.38 10.69
N PHE A 612 8.04 -11.16 10.71
CA PHE A 612 9.40 -10.62 10.62
C PHE A 612 9.65 -9.87 9.31
N VAL A 613 9.20 -10.40 8.17
CA VAL A 613 9.34 -9.75 6.86
C VAL A 613 8.58 -8.42 6.82
N LEU A 614 7.31 -8.39 7.25
CA LEU A 614 6.54 -7.15 7.29
C LEU A 614 7.13 -6.12 8.25
N LYS A 615 7.63 -6.56 9.41
CA LYS A 615 8.26 -5.64 10.37
C LYS A 615 9.60 -5.08 9.86
N PHE A 616 10.37 -5.89 9.13
CA PHE A 616 11.60 -5.45 8.47
C PHE A 616 11.32 -4.47 7.32
N LEU A 617 10.32 -4.74 6.48
CA LEU A 617 9.89 -3.81 5.41
C LEU A 617 9.37 -2.48 5.98
N SER A 618 8.64 -2.52 7.10
CA SER A 618 8.20 -1.33 7.84
C SER A 618 9.38 -0.50 8.37
N LEU A 619 10.48 -1.13 8.79
CA LEU A 619 11.72 -0.42 9.17
C LEU A 619 12.44 0.23 7.97
N LEU A 620 12.26 -0.30 6.76
CA LEU A 620 12.77 0.28 5.51
C LEU A 620 11.86 1.40 4.94
N GLN A 621 10.82 1.81 5.67
CA GLN A 621 9.83 2.82 5.23
C GLN A 621 9.14 2.48 3.90
N VAL A 622 8.99 1.18 3.60
CA VAL A 622 8.21 0.72 2.44
C VAL A 622 6.73 0.75 2.80
N GLU A 623 5.89 1.35 1.96
CA GLU A 623 4.43 1.33 2.10
C GLU A 623 3.91 -0.13 1.96
N ILE A 624 3.16 -0.61 2.96
CA ILE A 624 2.66 -1.99 3.00
C ILE A 624 1.14 -1.97 2.88
N PRO A 625 0.55 -2.53 1.80
CA PRO A 625 -0.90 -2.60 1.67
C PRO A 625 -1.55 -3.29 2.89
N GLY A 626 -2.48 -2.62 3.56
CA GLY A 626 -3.17 -3.15 4.75
C GLY A 626 -3.95 -4.46 4.50
N THR A 627 -4.20 -4.81 3.24
CA THR A 627 -4.71 -6.14 2.86
C THR A 627 -3.76 -7.25 3.31
N ILE A 628 -2.45 -7.06 3.18
CA ILE A 628 -1.43 -8.04 3.58
C ILE A 628 -1.40 -8.16 5.10
N THR A 629 -1.41 -7.04 5.82
CA THR A 629 -1.40 -7.05 7.30
C THR A 629 -2.65 -7.70 7.87
N SER A 630 -3.83 -7.45 7.27
CA SER A 630 -5.08 -8.15 7.57
C SER A 630 -4.96 -9.68 7.40
N TRP A 631 -4.43 -10.15 6.28
CA TRP A 631 -4.20 -11.59 6.09
C TRP A 631 -3.22 -12.18 7.12
N VAL A 632 -2.15 -11.47 7.49
CA VAL A 632 -1.22 -11.99 8.50
C VAL A 632 -1.86 -12.10 9.88
N VAL A 633 -2.60 -11.06 10.33
CA VAL A 633 -3.24 -11.04 11.66
C VAL A 633 -4.45 -11.98 11.75
N ILE A 634 -5.31 -12.01 10.72
CA ILE A 634 -6.57 -12.77 10.75
C ILE A 634 -6.38 -14.23 10.31
N PHE A 635 -5.42 -14.52 9.42
CA PHE A 635 -5.22 -15.86 8.86
C PHE A 635 -3.94 -16.54 9.36
N ILE A 636 -2.76 -15.94 9.16
CA ILE A 636 -1.49 -16.64 9.42
C ILE A 636 -1.25 -16.87 10.92
N LEU A 637 -1.34 -15.80 11.72
CA LEU A 637 -1.07 -15.83 13.15
C LEU A 637 -1.96 -16.84 13.92
N PRO A 638 -3.30 -16.91 13.72
CA PRO A 638 -4.16 -17.76 14.54
C PRO A 638 -4.18 -19.25 14.10
N ILE A 639 -3.66 -19.58 12.91
CA ILE A 639 -3.58 -20.96 12.43
C ILE A 639 -2.74 -21.83 13.35
N ASN A 640 -1.63 -21.31 13.90
CA ASN A 640 -0.78 -22.11 14.77
C ASN A 640 -1.53 -22.56 16.04
N SER A 641 -2.22 -21.63 16.71
CA SER A 641 -3.08 -21.91 17.87
C SER A 641 -4.24 -22.89 17.58
N ALA A 642 -4.70 -22.95 16.32
CA ALA A 642 -5.71 -23.92 15.87
C ALA A 642 -5.13 -25.33 15.62
N LEU A 643 -3.91 -25.42 15.08
CA LEU A 643 -3.23 -26.68 14.77
C LEU A 643 -2.57 -27.32 16.01
N ASN A 644 -2.14 -26.51 16.97
CA ASN A 644 -1.50 -26.91 18.22
C ASN A 644 -2.19 -28.11 18.92
N PRO A 645 -3.52 -28.10 19.19
CA PRO A 645 -4.24 -29.26 19.73
C PRO A 645 -4.05 -30.59 18.98
N ILE A 646 -4.02 -30.53 17.64
CA ILE A 646 -3.84 -31.71 16.76
C ILE A 646 -2.41 -32.25 16.92
N LEU A 647 -1.44 -31.34 16.91
CA LEU A 647 -0.02 -31.67 16.93
C LEU A 647 0.45 -32.16 18.32
N TYR A 648 -0.07 -31.62 19.43
CA TYR A 648 0.30 -32.06 20.79
C TYR A 648 -0.44 -33.32 21.26
N THR A 649 -1.74 -33.43 20.98
CA THR A 649 -2.61 -34.39 21.69
C THR A 649 -3.24 -35.42 20.76
N LEU A 650 -3.95 -35.00 19.72
CA LEU A 650 -4.77 -35.91 18.89
C LEU A 650 -3.92 -36.94 18.10
N THR A 651 -2.66 -36.61 17.82
CA THR A 651 -1.70 -37.50 17.13
C THR A 651 -0.92 -38.43 18.07
N THR A 652 -1.21 -38.49 19.38
CA THR A 652 -0.56 -39.44 20.31
C THR A 652 -1.09 -40.88 20.17
N ARG A 653 -0.21 -41.87 20.33
CA ARG A 653 -0.60 -43.31 20.44
C ARG A 653 -1.58 -43.59 21.60
N PRO A 654 -1.32 -43.17 22.86
CA PRO A 654 -2.26 -43.40 23.96
C PRO A 654 -3.65 -42.78 23.73
N PHE A 655 -3.76 -41.64 23.02
CA PHE A 655 -5.06 -41.09 22.64
C PHE A 655 -5.77 -41.93 21.57
N LYS A 656 -5.05 -42.41 20.55
CA LYS A 656 -5.60 -43.32 19.53
C LYS A 656 -6.09 -44.65 20.13
N GLU A 657 -5.39 -45.14 21.16
CA GLU A 657 -5.76 -46.32 21.95
C GLU A 657 -6.98 -46.03 22.84
N MET A 658 -7.02 -44.88 23.54
CA MET A 658 -8.18 -44.45 24.32
C MET A 658 -9.45 -44.31 23.45
N ILE A 659 -9.33 -43.71 22.26
CA ILE A 659 -10.44 -43.64 21.30
C ILE A 659 -10.85 -45.05 20.85
N HIS A 660 -9.92 -45.95 20.56
CA HIS A 660 -10.26 -47.33 20.20
C HIS A 660 -11.00 -48.05 21.33
N GLN A 661 -10.57 -47.90 22.59
CA GLN A 661 -11.26 -48.46 23.75
C GLN A 661 -12.66 -47.86 23.92
N PHE A 662 -12.81 -46.54 23.75
CA PHE A 662 -14.11 -45.88 23.85
C PHE A 662 -15.07 -46.29 22.72
N TRP A 663 -14.56 -46.40 21.48
CA TRP A 663 -15.30 -46.88 20.32
C TRP A 663 -15.69 -48.36 20.48
N ASN A 664 -14.79 -49.20 20.98
CA ASN A 664 -15.06 -50.61 21.25
C ASN A 664 -16.10 -50.78 22.36
N ASN A 665 -16.02 -50.01 23.45
CA ASN A 665 -17.03 -49.99 24.51
C ASN A 665 -18.39 -49.49 24.01
N TYR A 666 -18.41 -48.47 23.15
CA TYR A 666 -19.64 -47.99 22.51
C TYR A 666 -20.23 -49.04 21.55
N LYS A 667 -19.39 -49.72 20.77
CA LYS A 667 -19.79 -50.82 19.86
C LYS A 667 -20.29 -52.04 20.65
N GLN A 668 -19.69 -52.37 21.80
CA GLN A 668 -20.18 -53.40 22.72
C GLN A 668 -21.53 -53.02 23.33
N ARG A 669 -21.71 -51.78 23.84
CA ARG A 669 -23.02 -51.29 24.32
C ARG A 669 -24.10 -51.33 23.25
N ARG A 670 -23.76 -51.06 21.98
CA ARG A 670 -24.68 -51.17 20.85
C ARG A 670 -24.98 -52.62 20.45
N SER A 671 -24.05 -53.54 20.71
CA SER A 671 -24.23 -54.99 20.49
C SER A 671 -25.09 -55.66 21.57
N THR A 672 -24.94 -55.28 22.84
CA THR A 672 -25.76 -55.82 23.95
C THR A 672 -27.18 -55.26 23.98
N GLY A 673 -27.45 -54.11 23.32
CA GLY A 673 -28.79 -53.54 23.19
C GLY A 673 -29.81 -54.37 22.38
N SER A 674 -29.40 -55.48 21.74
CA SER A 674 -30.28 -56.32 20.91
C SER A 674 -30.95 -57.49 21.65
N LYS A 675 -30.59 -57.78 22.92
CA LYS A 675 -31.25 -58.84 23.70
C LYS A 675 -31.52 -58.47 25.17
N ARG A 676 -32.83 -58.49 25.49
CA ARG A 676 -33.48 -58.72 26.81
C ARG A 676 -34.02 -57.49 27.57
N ASN A 677 -35.34 -57.32 27.49
CA ASN A 677 -36.15 -56.56 28.46
C ASN A 677 -36.03 -57.16 29.88
N ARG A 678 -35.65 -56.34 30.88
CA ARG A 678 -36.28 -56.26 32.23
C ARG A 678 -35.67 -55.11 33.05
N LYS A 679 -36.48 -54.55 33.96
CA LYS A 679 -36.17 -53.36 34.78
C LYS A 679 -35.19 -53.68 35.93
N THR A 680 -34.16 -52.84 36.11
CA THR A 680 -33.69 -52.32 37.42
C THR A 680 -32.67 -51.18 37.23
N SER A 681 -32.58 -50.27 38.21
CA SER A 681 -31.72 -49.07 38.20
C SER A 681 -30.22 -49.40 38.33
N PRO A 682 -29.30 -48.60 37.77
CA PRO A 682 -27.87 -48.80 37.95
C PRO A 682 -27.34 -48.10 39.22
N SER A 683 -26.95 -48.88 40.22
CA SER A 683 -26.01 -48.43 41.24
C SER A 683 -24.59 -48.39 40.65
N PHE A 684 -23.84 -47.33 40.96
CA PHE A 684 -22.41 -47.25 40.64
C PHE A 684 -21.65 -48.16 41.63
N VAL A 685 -21.12 -49.29 41.15
CA VAL A 685 -20.22 -50.15 41.94
C VAL A 685 -18.94 -50.38 41.13
N TRP A 686 -17.82 -49.98 41.71
CA TRP A 686 -16.49 -50.31 41.20
C TRP A 686 -16.19 -51.78 41.44
N VAL A 687 -15.66 -52.47 40.43
CA VAL A 687 -15.06 -53.80 40.60
C VAL A 687 -13.59 -53.67 40.22
N GLU A 688 -12.73 -53.89 41.21
CA GLU A 688 -11.30 -54.09 40.99
C GLU A 688 -11.07 -55.39 40.21
N MET A 689 -10.07 -55.43 39.33
CA MET A 689 -9.59 -56.70 38.81
C MET A 689 -8.07 -56.67 38.63
N TRP A 690 -7.46 -57.74 39.13
CA TRP A 690 -6.03 -57.93 39.39
C TRP A 690 -5.19 -58.23 38.13
N PRO A 691 -3.84 -58.23 38.21
CA PRO A 691 -2.99 -58.24 37.03
C PRO A 691 -2.91 -59.63 36.36
N LEU A 692 -2.86 -59.64 35.03
CA LEU A 692 -2.49 -60.83 34.27
C LEU A 692 -0.97 -60.93 34.16
N GLN A 693 -0.45 -61.98 34.77
CA GLN A 693 0.94 -62.40 34.76
C GLN A 693 1.30 -63.00 33.38
N GLU A 694 2.40 -62.54 32.78
CA GLU A 694 2.94 -63.14 31.55
C GLU A 694 3.48 -64.55 31.85
N MET A 695 3.18 -65.52 30.98
CA MET A 695 3.93 -66.78 30.89
C MET A 695 4.13 -67.24 29.42
N PRO A 696 5.22 -67.99 29.14
CA PRO A 696 5.83 -68.11 27.82
C PRO A 696 5.32 -69.34 27.00
N PRO A 697 5.76 -69.54 25.73
CA PRO A 697 5.09 -70.49 24.83
C PRO A 697 5.51 -71.96 24.97
N ASN A 698 4.50 -72.83 25.01
CA ASN A 698 4.42 -74.23 24.58
C ASN A 698 5.43 -75.29 25.09
N LEU A 699 4.87 -76.33 25.72
CA LEU A 699 5.51 -77.65 25.92
C LEU A 699 5.57 -78.48 24.63
N THR A 700 6.66 -79.25 24.46
CA THR A 700 6.56 -80.64 23.99
C THR A 700 7.67 -81.55 24.55
N LYS A 701 7.22 -82.61 25.24
CA LYS A 701 7.90 -83.86 25.63
C LYS A 701 8.93 -83.86 26.79
N PRO A 702 9.06 -84.99 27.53
CA PRO A 702 9.71 -85.03 28.86
C PRO A 702 11.00 -85.86 28.93
N GLY A 703 11.85 -85.59 29.94
CA GLY A 703 13.09 -86.33 30.22
C GLY A 703 13.57 -86.15 31.68
N LEU A 704 13.44 -87.25 32.42
CA LEU A 704 13.82 -87.60 33.81
C LEU A 704 15.16 -87.05 34.40
N PHE A 705 15.22 -87.00 35.76
CA PHE A 705 16.38 -87.01 36.70
C PHE A 705 16.87 -85.71 37.46
N THR A 706 16.62 -85.72 38.80
CA THR A 706 17.43 -85.33 40.00
C THR A 706 18.09 -83.94 40.22
N ASP A 707 17.63 -83.23 41.28
CA ASP A 707 18.31 -82.75 42.53
C ASP A 707 19.86 -82.56 42.63
N PRO A 708 20.41 -81.76 43.59
CA PRO A 708 20.04 -80.39 44.07
C PRO A 708 21.28 -79.49 44.47
N ASN A 709 21.03 -78.34 45.16
CA ASN A 709 21.95 -77.50 46.00
C ASN A 709 23.06 -76.62 45.38
N GLU A 710 23.02 -75.30 45.67
CA GLU A 710 23.84 -74.53 46.67
C GLU A 710 23.34 -73.06 46.69
N LEU A 711 23.16 -72.38 47.84
CA LEU A 711 24.14 -71.58 48.61
C LEU A 711 24.99 -70.60 47.76
N SER A 712 25.25 -69.32 48.13
CA SER A 712 24.90 -68.53 49.34
C SER A 712 25.37 -67.05 49.25
N LEU A 713 25.20 -66.30 50.36
CA LEU A 713 26.04 -65.18 50.87
C LEU A 713 25.87 -63.72 50.34
N THR A 714 25.17 -62.93 51.18
CA THR A 714 25.58 -61.63 51.78
C THR A 714 26.07 -60.46 50.90
N SER A 715 25.55 -59.23 51.07
CA SER A 715 25.89 -58.42 52.24
C SER A 715 25.04 -57.16 52.46
N GLN A 716 25.02 -56.75 53.74
CA GLN A 716 24.60 -55.49 54.35
C GLN A 716 25.07 -54.25 53.55
N SER A 717 24.37 -53.11 53.52
CA SER A 717 24.12 -52.18 54.64
C SER A 717 23.11 -51.10 54.17
N THR A 718 21.99 -50.86 54.86
CA THR A 718 21.74 -49.68 55.76
C THR A 718 22.36 -48.33 55.31
N ARG A 719 21.69 -47.16 55.36
CA ARG A 719 20.36 -46.72 55.88
C ARG A 719 20.13 -45.23 55.50
N LEU A 720 18.89 -44.72 55.54
CA LEU A 720 18.51 -43.31 55.89
C LEU A 720 18.98 -42.16 54.92
N ASN A 721 18.31 -41.00 54.77
CA ASN A 721 16.90 -40.63 54.99
C ASN A 721 16.51 -39.33 54.24
N SER A 722 15.21 -39.21 53.92
CA SER A 722 14.34 -38.00 53.97
C SER A 722 14.78 -36.60 53.46
N CYS A 723 13.97 -36.08 52.53
CA CYS A 723 13.34 -34.73 52.49
C CYS A 723 14.17 -33.43 52.68
N SER A 724 14.21 -32.60 51.62
CA SER A 724 13.68 -31.21 51.58
C SER A 724 13.53 -30.71 50.13
#